data_AF-A0A0A7CM83-F1
#
_entry.id   AF-A0A0A7CM83-F1
#
_cell.length_a   1.000
_cell.length_b   1.000
_cell.length_c   1.000
_cell.angle_alpha   90.00
_cell.angle_beta   90.00
_cell.angle_gamma   90.00
#
_symmetry.space_group_name_H-M   'P 1'
#
loop_
_entity.id
_entity.type
_entity.pdbx_description
1 polymer ?
#
loop_
_entity_poly.entity_id
_entity_poly.type
_entity_poly.pdbx_seq_one_letter_code
_entity_poly.pdbx_strand_id
1 'polypeptide(L)'
;MRTLLVTGYLALVASSIQAATTCNAITENKDYPGNDLGEAASTTADGCCDKCGAFSGCKAWVWVARNGGICLLKSGISGSYTYTGARASSIAPPVPPLTGSCPVIEANTDYPGNDITRTQRASIDLCCNDCEATPKCARFVYYNGDCILKSAGGSPSTFNGAKAATFYPKGSGPTPVPTPLQGVCSTIYENTDFPGNDIATTTQPSADLCCNDCYANPQCKAYVWNPAGYCILKSDKSTFATYTGARAAIIPSRYPTAAPMVGCSPIQEDTDYPGNDITITHQPSAELCCGDCTNTPGCRAFVWGPSGICYLKTLGGSPEKSLGNRAAIVPPNNPATCSAFENDVDYPGNDITQTYRVNAADCCQDCADTPHCTLYVWSDDNGGTCYLKDQKGDQYSYPGAKAGVYTRKSVPIVTSTPSPATSNVFAGTYGSYPSPTIGYSFIALAKWIPNSEAFGIGTIDITKPFPLPSPEDLIKSHDTKPAPLLEATTNTYYFPLAQTIGECAIMVSTSGYNYFTYVSSTQICVVHDFSSTTALSYGMYPGQNPSVMNAAIPTDFQIGQTNSANLAACQTSCLSFANCASVSYSGTTCTYFGPVATQAGIYAGWVVDPIVWNEVAGSMQYVTMPKRSISTQGFTTTTASSIKSVSACATSAKTKNVIMFSYDSSKSTCTYITPPKPSNSASLNLQLFNYPTSPAKYAGYSLPQTTGSTHAVNAGNADDCQKLCVPSISGCFGTVFDSSSKTCTHYVPSYSATITIGWIAPDNLPKSVANPTAVNFFVNAHQDDHELFMATKLYDSFASLSTKIVMIYTSAGDAGATDGWWQAREQGTIASAQSFIKLFGLFSPVRTLSTATINGHVIQKVSVGNAIHYFLRLSEAGMTSLPSKATSPIDKSTEKYANLAALTAVVISIMKAEAAGIGNAVVNSQQFNDVDHVLHAMTGKLVSDGVKADSTLSKCLTQNYFWGYQHWLDSVNMIDPSLSQQRTMWWALHSGVVKQYPGASPWYDHCEVLGRQYLASTAAGSGTC
;
A
#
# COMPACT_ATOMS: atom_id res chain seq x y z
N MET A 1 19.72 64.40 11.38
CA MET A 1 18.23 64.48 11.39
C MET A 1 17.73 63.11 10.94
N ARG A 2 17.59 62.09 11.81
CA ARG A 2 16.53 61.83 12.81
C ARG A 2 15.12 62.07 12.25
N THR A 3 14.30 61.00 12.15
CA THR A 3 12.90 60.82 12.65
C THR A 3 12.39 59.46 12.07
N LEU A 4 12.17 58.36 12.82
CA LEU A 4 11.19 57.96 13.87
C LEU A 4 9.89 57.29 13.34
N LEU A 5 9.44 56.25 14.09
CA LEU A 5 8.11 55.58 14.18
C LEU A 5 7.91 54.40 13.20
N VAL A 6 7.98 53.11 13.58
CA VAL A 6 7.37 52.31 14.68
C VAL A 6 5.84 52.21 14.60
N THR A 7 5.42 51.18 13.86
CA THR A 7 4.34 50.19 14.09
C THR A 7 3.13 50.54 14.96
N GLY A 8 1.94 50.33 14.37
CA GLY A 8 0.70 50.03 15.10
C GLY A 8 -0.34 49.39 14.19
N TYR A 9 -0.54 48.06 14.30
CA TYR A 9 -1.80 47.40 13.96
C TYR A 9 -2.06 46.30 14.99
N LEU A 10 -3.20 46.46 15.68
CA LEU A 10 -3.71 45.55 16.70
C LEU A 10 -4.04 44.17 16.12
N ALA A 11 -3.67 43.14 16.86
CA ALA A 11 -4.10 41.76 16.67
C ALA A 11 -5.54 41.57 17.18
N LEU A 12 -6.40 41.01 16.33
CA LEU A 12 -7.59 40.26 16.75
C LEU A 12 -7.15 38.82 17.06
N VAL A 13 -7.17 38.44 18.33
CA VAL A 13 -6.91 37.07 18.77
C VAL A 13 -8.23 36.30 18.70
N ALA A 14 -8.32 35.34 17.79
CA ALA A 14 -9.33 34.28 17.85
C ALA A 14 -8.86 33.25 18.90
N SER A 15 -9.57 33.17 20.02
CA SER A 15 -9.33 32.14 21.03
C SER A 15 -9.82 30.78 20.52
N SER A 16 -8.90 29.87 20.23
CA SER A 16 -9.17 28.44 20.07
C SER A 16 -9.49 27.84 21.44
N ILE A 17 -10.69 27.28 21.61
CA ILE A 17 -11.02 26.46 22.79
C ILE A 17 -10.28 25.13 22.62
N GLN A 18 -9.15 24.98 23.31
CA GLN A 18 -8.43 23.71 23.43
C GLN A 18 -9.08 22.91 24.56
N ALA A 19 -9.41 21.64 24.33
CA ALA A 19 -9.95 20.77 25.37
C ALA A 19 -8.93 20.64 26.52
N ALA A 20 -9.36 20.89 27.76
CA ALA A 20 -8.49 20.83 28.93
C ALA A 20 -7.92 19.41 29.14
N THR A 21 -6.61 19.29 29.36
CA THR A 21 -5.97 18.01 29.70
C THR A 21 -6.34 17.62 31.13
N THR A 22 -6.88 16.42 31.32
CA THR A 22 -7.21 15.88 32.64
C THR A 22 -6.07 14.98 33.13
N CYS A 23 -5.65 15.10 34.39
CA CYS A 23 -4.70 14.16 35.02
C CYS A 23 -5.36 13.39 36.16
N ASN A 24 -4.74 12.25 36.52
CA ASN A 24 -5.10 11.49 37.71
C ASN A 24 -4.81 12.28 38.99
N ALA A 25 -5.30 11.78 40.13
CA ALA A 25 -5.03 12.40 41.43
C ALA A 25 -3.52 12.43 41.72
N ILE A 26 -3.05 13.55 42.29
CA ILE A 26 -1.64 13.72 42.66
C ILE A 26 -1.30 12.75 43.80
N THR A 27 -0.20 12.02 43.62
CA THR A 27 0.38 11.16 44.64
C THR A 27 1.49 11.91 45.37
N GLU A 28 1.32 12.06 46.68
CA GLU A 28 2.27 12.78 47.55
C GLU A 28 3.47 11.92 47.92
N ASN A 29 4.63 12.55 48.04
CA ASN A 29 5.93 11.94 48.37
C ASN A 29 6.34 10.81 47.42
N LYS A 30 6.04 10.95 46.12
CA LYS A 30 6.30 9.95 45.09
C LYS A 30 7.11 10.51 43.93
N ASP A 31 8.05 9.70 43.49
CA ASP A 31 8.83 9.90 42.27
C ASP A 31 8.61 8.71 41.30
N TYR A 32 8.69 8.99 40.01
CA TYR A 32 8.63 8.01 38.93
C TYR A 32 10.00 7.98 38.26
N PRO A 33 10.83 6.94 38.47
CA PRO A 33 12.19 6.89 37.94
C PRO A 33 12.23 6.70 36.41
N GLY A 34 13.07 7.47 35.71
CA GLY A 34 13.31 7.32 34.28
C GLY A 34 12.15 7.77 33.39
N ASN A 35 12.21 7.40 32.10
CA ASN A 35 11.27 7.85 31.06
C ASN A 35 11.19 9.37 30.89
N ASP A 36 12.24 10.11 31.27
CA ASP A 36 12.27 11.57 31.22
C ASP A 36 12.28 12.09 29.77
N LEU A 37 11.37 13.01 29.48
CA LEU A 37 11.25 13.70 28.19
C LEU A 37 11.79 15.13 28.23
N GLY A 38 11.83 15.72 29.42
CA GLY A 38 12.27 17.09 29.63
C GLY A 38 11.72 17.68 30.93
N GLU A 39 12.05 18.94 31.19
CA GLU A 39 11.62 19.66 32.39
C GLU A 39 10.81 20.91 32.02
N ALA A 40 9.83 21.28 32.84
CA ALA A 40 9.07 22.51 32.72
C ALA A 40 8.93 23.20 34.08
N ALA A 41 9.14 24.52 34.14
CA ALA A 41 8.93 25.26 35.38
C ALA A 41 7.44 25.32 35.75
N SER A 42 7.12 25.05 37.01
CA SER A 42 5.78 25.24 37.58
C SER A 42 5.89 25.46 39.08
N THR A 43 5.30 26.55 39.58
CA THR A 43 5.37 26.89 41.01
C THR A 43 4.51 25.99 41.90
N THR A 44 3.58 25.22 41.30
CA THR A 44 2.75 24.22 42.00
C THR A 44 2.70 22.92 41.21
N ALA A 45 2.45 21.81 41.91
CA ALA A 45 2.30 20.51 41.26
C ALA A 45 1.06 20.47 40.33
N ASP A 46 -0.03 21.16 40.69
CA ASP A 46 -1.25 21.20 39.86
C ASP A 46 -0.97 21.78 38.46
N GLY A 47 -0.04 22.73 38.35
CA GLY A 47 0.36 23.31 37.07
C GLY A 47 1.12 22.34 36.15
N CYS A 48 1.60 21.19 36.64
CA CYS A 48 2.32 20.22 35.81
C CYS A 48 1.42 19.43 34.87
N CYS A 49 0.12 19.31 35.16
CA CYS A 49 -0.80 18.55 34.31
C CYS A 49 -0.91 19.17 32.90
N ASP A 50 -1.17 20.47 32.84
CA ASP A 50 -1.30 21.19 31.57
C ASP A 50 0.04 21.23 30.80
N LYS A 51 1.16 21.33 31.54
CA LYS A 51 2.51 21.30 30.93
C LYS A 51 2.80 19.95 30.30
N CYS A 52 2.42 18.85 30.94
CA CYS A 52 2.52 17.53 30.35
C CYS A 52 1.56 17.39 29.15
N GLY A 53 0.31 17.85 29.26
CA GLY A 53 -0.65 17.83 28.16
C GLY A 53 -0.21 18.58 26.91
N ALA A 54 0.53 19.68 27.07
CA ALA A 54 1.10 20.45 25.96
C ALA A 54 2.42 19.89 25.42
N PHE A 55 3.06 18.94 26.12
CA PHE A 55 4.37 18.41 25.73
C PHE A 55 4.21 17.08 24.99
N SER A 56 4.55 17.07 23.70
CA SER A 56 4.36 15.89 22.84
C SER A 56 5.02 14.64 23.42
N GLY A 57 4.25 13.57 23.54
CA GLY A 57 4.70 12.29 24.10
C GLY A 57 4.65 12.18 25.63
N CYS A 58 4.36 13.26 26.36
CA CYS A 58 4.25 13.21 27.82
C CYS A 58 2.99 12.47 28.26
N LYS A 59 3.15 11.49 29.14
CA LYS A 59 2.07 10.67 29.73
C LYS A 59 2.08 10.73 31.26
N ALA A 60 3.18 11.16 31.89
CA ALA A 60 3.31 11.34 33.33
C ALA A 60 4.22 12.50 33.69
N TRP A 61 4.15 12.96 34.95
CA TRP A 61 5.02 14.02 35.43
C TRP A 61 5.31 13.87 36.93
N VAL A 62 6.47 14.39 37.36
CA VAL A 62 6.85 14.49 38.78
C VAL A 62 7.21 15.93 39.07
N TRP A 63 6.51 16.55 40.02
CA TRP A 63 6.84 17.87 40.53
C TRP A 63 7.77 17.77 41.73
N VAL A 64 8.83 18.58 41.72
CA VAL A 64 9.76 18.74 42.85
C VAL A 64 9.97 20.20 43.17
N ALA A 65 10.12 20.53 44.45
CA ALA A 65 10.31 21.90 44.95
C ALA A 65 11.72 22.49 44.68
N ARG A 66 12.39 22.05 43.60
CA ARG A 66 13.71 22.55 43.20
C ARG A 66 13.55 23.82 42.37
N ASN A 67 14.39 24.83 42.59
CA ASN A 67 14.43 26.08 41.81
C ASN A 67 13.08 26.80 41.69
N GLY A 68 12.26 26.80 42.76
CA GLY A 68 10.93 27.41 42.74
C GLY A 68 9.80 26.53 42.20
N GLY A 69 10.11 25.28 41.82
CA GLY A 69 9.15 24.26 41.38
C GLY A 69 9.37 23.85 39.93
N ILE A 70 9.62 22.57 39.69
CA ILE A 70 9.88 22.00 38.36
C ILE A 70 9.04 20.73 38.17
N CYS A 71 8.45 20.59 36.99
CA CYS A 71 7.80 19.38 36.47
C CYS A 71 8.80 18.59 35.62
N LEU A 72 9.16 17.39 36.07
CA LEU A 72 9.90 16.41 35.29
C LEU A 72 8.89 15.63 34.44
N LEU A 73 8.82 15.94 33.14
CA LEU A 73 7.86 15.37 32.19
C LEU A 73 8.33 14.01 31.69
N LYS A 74 7.42 13.04 31.58
CA LYS A 74 7.76 11.63 31.36
C LYS A 74 6.89 10.98 30.29
N SER A 75 7.50 10.09 29.51
CA SER A 75 6.82 9.33 28.46
C SER A 75 5.97 8.17 28.99
N GLY A 76 6.11 7.81 30.27
CA GLY A 76 5.34 6.76 30.94
C GLY A 76 5.79 6.52 32.39
N ILE A 77 5.05 5.67 33.13
CA ILE A 77 5.38 5.26 34.49
C ILE A 77 5.91 3.82 34.45
N SER A 78 7.18 3.61 34.78
CA SER A 78 7.82 2.28 34.84
C SER A 78 7.92 1.71 36.27
N GLY A 79 7.63 2.54 37.28
CA GLY A 79 7.68 2.20 38.70
C GLY A 79 7.42 3.43 39.57
N SER A 80 7.38 3.27 40.90
CA SER A 80 7.22 4.38 41.83
C SER A 80 8.09 4.20 43.07
N TYR A 81 8.88 5.23 43.40
CA TYR A 81 9.70 5.28 44.61
C TYR A 81 9.19 6.36 45.56
N THR A 82 9.40 6.14 46.87
CA THR A 82 9.05 7.15 47.88
C THR A 82 10.14 8.20 47.92
N TYR A 83 9.78 9.46 47.65
CA TYR A 83 10.67 10.60 47.71
C TYR A 83 9.96 11.77 48.41
N THR A 84 10.43 12.10 49.62
CA THR A 84 9.76 13.09 50.47
C THR A 84 9.76 14.47 49.81
N GLY A 85 8.58 15.06 49.61
CA GLY A 85 8.38 16.36 48.97
C GLY A 85 8.18 16.32 47.44
N ALA A 86 8.32 15.17 46.78
CA ALA A 86 7.94 15.01 45.37
C ALA A 86 6.44 14.71 45.23
N ARG A 87 5.81 15.27 44.20
CA ARG A 87 4.36 15.11 43.93
C ARG A 87 4.19 14.65 42.50
N ALA A 88 3.62 13.48 42.25
CA ALA A 88 3.59 12.89 40.91
C ALA A 88 2.17 12.55 40.44
N SER A 89 1.93 12.67 39.14
CA SER A 89 0.67 12.26 38.51
C SER A 89 0.87 11.88 37.04
N SER A 90 -0.20 11.46 36.37
CA SER A 90 -0.23 11.07 34.96
C SER A 90 -1.45 11.59 34.23
N ILE A 91 -1.34 11.76 32.91
CA ILE A 91 -2.47 12.17 32.08
C ILE A 91 -3.54 11.08 32.15
N ALA A 92 -4.77 11.48 32.46
CA ALA A 92 -5.92 10.60 32.45
C ALA A 92 -6.38 10.42 30.98
N PRO A 93 -6.41 9.19 30.45
CA PRO A 93 -6.96 8.97 29.12
C PRO A 93 -8.47 9.28 29.11
N PRO A 94 -9.02 9.85 28.02
CA PRO A 94 -10.46 10.06 27.89
C PRO A 94 -11.18 8.71 27.89
N VAL A 95 -12.15 8.55 28.77
CA VAL A 95 -12.89 7.29 28.98
C VAL A 95 -14.11 7.26 28.05
N PRO A 96 -14.23 6.29 27.11
CA PRO A 96 -15.49 6.02 26.41
C PRO A 96 -16.52 5.42 27.38
N PRO A 97 -17.83 5.67 27.21
CA PRO A 97 -18.85 4.99 28.02
C PRO A 97 -18.86 3.48 27.72
N LEU A 98 -18.99 2.68 28.80
CA LEU A 98 -19.06 1.21 28.80
C LEU A 98 -19.99 0.64 27.73
N THR A 99 -19.53 -0.37 26.99
CA THR A 99 -20.38 -1.17 26.07
C THR A 99 -20.60 -2.61 26.54
N GLY A 100 -19.91 -3.05 27.61
CA GLY A 100 -20.08 -4.33 28.33
C GLY A 100 -20.61 -4.19 29.77
N SER A 101 -20.79 -5.31 30.48
CA SER A 101 -21.22 -5.34 31.89
C SER A 101 -20.12 -5.89 32.79
N CYS A 102 -19.88 -5.26 33.93
CA CYS A 102 -19.00 -5.77 35.00
C CYS A 102 -19.89 -6.43 36.08
N PRO A 103 -19.95 -7.76 36.19
CA PRO A 103 -20.72 -8.40 37.26
C PRO A 103 -19.89 -8.64 38.54
N VAL A 104 -20.64 -8.90 39.63
CA VAL A 104 -20.27 -9.28 41.01
C VAL A 104 -18.81 -9.04 41.42
N ILE A 105 -18.60 -8.05 42.28
CA ILE A 105 -17.32 -7.78 42.93
C ILE A 105 -17.06 -8.83 44.02
N GLU A 106 -15.91 -9.49 43.94
CA GLU A 106 -15.39 -10.37 44.97
C GLU A 106 -14.56 -9.56 45.95
N ALA A 107 -15.10 -9.36 47.16
CA ALA A 107 -14.43 -8.59 48.20
C ALA A 107 -13.37 -9.42 48.93
N ASN A 108 -12.26 -8.76 49.28
CA ASN A 108 -11.09 -9.33 49.93
C ASN A 108 -10.43 -10.46 49.13
N THR A 109 -10.42 -10.32 47.80
CA THR A 109 -9.96 -11.38 46.89
C THR A 109 -8.87 -10.86 45.97
N ASP A 110 -7.77 -11.61 45.90
CA ASP A 110 -6.70 -11.46 44.92
C ASP A 110 -6.59 -12.74 44.06
N TYR A 111 -6.04 -12.58 42.87
CA TYR A 111 -5.76 -13.65 41.93
C TYR A 111 -4.29 -13.59 41.54
N PRO A 112 -3.39 -14.32 42.23
CA PRO A 112 -1.97 -14.25 41.93
C PRO A 112 -1.64 -14.71 40.50
N GLY A 113 -0.86 -13.91 39.77
CA GLY A 113 -0.39 -14.23 38.41
C GLY A 113 -1.34 -13.83 37.28
N ASN A 114 -0.93 -14.15 36.04
CA ASN A 114 -1.63 -13.78 34.79
C ASN A 114 -1.81 -12.27 34.58
N ASP A 115 -0.95 -11.44 35.17
CA ASP A 115 -0.99 -9.98 35.01
C ASP A 115 -0.63 -9.59 33.57
N ILE A 116 -1.50 -8.83 32.91
CA ILE A 116 -1.26 -8.22 31.60
C ILE A 116 -0.55 -6.89 31.80
N THR A 117 -1.16 -6.03 32.60
CA THR A 117 -0.69 -4.68 32.88
C THR A 117 -1.34 -4.14 34.16
N ARG A 118 -0.82 -3.03 34.67
CA ARG A 118 -1.34 -2.36 35.85
C ARG A 118 -1.59 -0.88 35.54
N THR A 119 -2.77 -0.38 35.87
CA THR A 119 -3.14 1.03 35.77
C THR A 119 -3.46 1.59 37.16
N GLN A 120 -3.53 2.92 37.28
CA GLN A 120 -3.96 3.60 38.50
C GLN A 120 -5.31 4.28 38.25
N ARG A 121 -6.31 3.95 39.07
CA ARG A 121 -7.71 4.39 38.90
C ARG A 121 -8.37 4.76 40.23
N ALA A 122 -9.13 5.84 40.21
CA ALA A 122 -9.84 6.34 41.39
C ALA A 122 -11.00 5.44 41.85
N SER A 123 -11.50 4.55 40.98
CA SER A 123 -12.55 3.61 41.31
C SER A 123 -12.37 2.29 40.57
N ILE A 124 -13.05 1.26 41.09
CA ILE A 124 -13.10 -0.06 40.47
C ILE A 124 -13.86 -0.06 39.13
N ASP A 125 -14.83 0.84 38.94
CA ASP A 125 -15.57 0.96 37.67
C ASP A 125 -14.63 1.41 36.54
N LEU A 126 -13.75 2.36 36.81
CA LEU A 126 -12.74 2.78 35.85
C LEU A 126 -11.69 1.68 35.58
N CYS A 127 -11.43 0.82 36.57
CA CYS A 127 -10.61 -0.38 36.37
C CYS A 127 -11.29 -1.39 35.43
N CYS A 128 -12.62 -1.49 35.50
CA CYS A 128 -13.37 -2.32 34.56
C CYS A 128 -13.31 -1.77 33.12
N ASN A 129 -13.41 -0.45 32.94
CA ASN A 129 -13.26 0.19 31.63
C ASN A 129 -11.88 -0.10 31.03
N ASP A 130 -10.84 -0.09 31.85
CA ASP A 130 -9.49 -0.45 31.41
C ASP A 130 -9.41 -1.90 30.94
N CYS A 131 -10.10 -2.82 31.61
CA CYS A 131 -10.17 -4.22 31.19
C CYS A 131 -10.94 -4.39 29.87
N GLU A 132 -12.09 -3.71 29.70
CA GLU A 132 -12.85 -3.72 28.43
C GLU A 132 -12.00 -3.21 27.25
N ALA A 133 -11.23 -2.16 27.48
CA ALA A 133 -10.36 -1.56 26.47
C ALA A 133 -9.06 -2.36 26.22
N THR A 134 -8.74 -3.36 27.04
CA THR A 134 -7.49 -4.12 26.95
C THR A 134 -7.71 -5.49 26.31
N PRO A 135 -7.16 -5.74 25.10
CA PRO A 135 -7.27 -7.05 24.45
C PRO A 135 -6.82 -8.18 25.36
N LYS A 136 -7.62 -9.26 25.41
CA LYS A 136 -7.38 -10.47 26.24
C LYS A 136 -7.53 -10.26 27.75
N CYS A 137 -7.99 -9.10 28.24
CA CYS A 137 -8.34 -8.97 29.65
C CYS A 137 -9.60 -9.78 29.96
N ALA A 138 -9.48 -10.77 30.84
CA ALA A 138 -10.58 -11.62 31.29
C ALA A 138 -10.96 -11.34 32.75
N ARG A 139 -10.05 -10.75 33.54
CA ARG A 139 -10.23 -10.47 34.97
C ARG A 139 -9.42 -9.26 35.39
N PHE A 140 -9.77 -8.64 36.50
CA PHE A 140 -8.92 -7.64 37.15
C PHE A 140 -9.00 -7.70 38.68
N VAL A 141 -7.97 -7.16 39.35
CA VAL A 141 -7.92 -6.97 40.81
C VAL A 141 -7.67 -5.49 41.10
N TYR A 142 -8.53 -4.88 41.92
CA TYR A 142 -8.44 -3.49 42.34
C TYR A 142 -8.10 -3.37 43.83
N TYR A 143 -7.02 -2.65 44.16
CA TYR A 143 -6.58 -2.43 45.54
C TYR A 143 -5.90 -1.06 45.71
N ASN A 144 -6.40 -0.20 46.60
CA ASN A 144 -5.80 1.10 46.92
C ASN A 144 -5.42 1.96 45.69
N GLY A 145 -6.28 1.99 44.67
CA GLY A 145 -6.04 2.73 43.43
C GLY A 145 -5.33 1.94 42.34
N ASP A 146 -4.62 0.85 42.68
CA ASP A 146 -4.02 -0.05 41.69
C ASP A 146 -5.09 -0.91 41.04
N CYS A 147 -5.14 -0.89 39.72
CA CYS A 147 -5.97 -1.73 38.87
C CYS A 147 -5.07 -2.70 38.10
N ILE A 148 -5.13 -3.98 38.43
CA ILE A 148 -4.26 -5.02 37.86
C ILE A 148 -5.09 -5.85 36.88
N LEU A 149 -4.86 -5.66 35.58
CA LEU A 149 -5.57 -6.36 34.51
C LEU A 149 -4.94 -7.72 34.27
N LYS A 150 -5.76 -8.74 34.06
CA LYS A 150 -5.32 -10.13 33.99
C LYS A 150 -5.93 -10.88 32.81
N SER A 151 -5.13 -11.78 32.23
CA SER A 151 -5.53 -12.59 31.06
C SER A 151 -6.36 -13.81 31.42
N ALA A 152 -6.33 -14.25 32.68
CA ALA A 152 -7.12 -15.37 33.22
C ALA A 152 -7.22 -15.28 34.76
N GLY A 153 -8.01 -16.15 35.40
CA GLY A 153 -8.04 -16.31 36.86
C GLY A 153 -7.12 -17.44 37.33
N GLY A 154 -6.18 -17.14 38.23
CA GLY A 154 -5.53 -18.15 39.07
C GLY A 154 -6.48 -18.68 40.17
N SER A 155 -5.96 -19.44 41.14
CA SER A 155 -6.74 -19.78 42.35
C SER A 155 -6.97 -18.51 43.18
N PRO A 156 -8.20 -18.21 43.63
CA PRO A 156 -8.45 -17.06 44.48
C PRO A 156 -7.68 -17.18 45.79
N SER A 157 -7.04 -16.10 46.20
CA SER A 157 -6.44 -15.94 47.52
C SER A 157 -7.17 -14.84 48.30
N THR A 158 -7.21 -14.96 49.62
CA THR A 158 -7.81 -13.92 50.47
C THR A 158 -6.81 -12.79 50.68
N PHE A 159 -7.18 -11.59 50.25
CA PHE A 159 -6.38 -10.38 50.45
C PHE A 159 -7.28 -9.22 50.91
N ASN A 160 -7.20 -8.87 52.18
CA ASN A 160 -8.10 -7.88 52.79
C ASN A 160 -8.00 -6.51 52.11
N GLY A 161 -9.14 -6.03 51.62
CA GLY A 161 -9.30 -4.76 50.90
C GLY A 161 -9.17 -4.86 49.38
N ALA A 162 -8.67 -5.97 48.81
CA ALA A 162 -8.66 -6.17 47.37
C ALA A 162 -10.07 -6.52 46.87
N LYS A 163 -10.40 -6.06 45.67
CA LYS A 163 -11.68 -6.30 45.00
C LYS A 163 -11.41 -6.86 43.61
N ALA A 164 -11.78 -8.10 43.36
CA ALA A 164 -11.61 -8.75 42.05
C ALA A 164 -12.93 -8.81 41.29
N ALA A 165 -12.87 -8.81 39.95
CA ALA A 165 -14.03 -9.08 39.11
C ALA A 165 -13.61 -9.73 37.78
N THR A 166 -14.50 -10.54 37.22
CA THR A 166 -14.35 -11.17 35.90
C THR A 166 -15.05 -10.31 34.87
N PHE A 167 -14.39 -10.04 33.75
CA PHE A 167 -14.97 -9.25 32.66
C PHE A 167 -15.70 -10.15 31.66
N TYR A 168 -16.93 -9.78 31.29
CA TYR A 168 -17.72 -10.49 30.27
C TYR A 168 -18.04 -9.53 29.11
N PRO A 169 -17.57 -9.82 27.89
CA PRO A 169 -17.99 -9.10 26.69
C PRO A 169 -19.51 -9.24 26.50
N LYS A 170 -20.17 -8.19 25.98
CA LYS A 170 -21.62 -8.23 25.71
C LYS A 170 -21.97 -9.39 24.77
N GLY A 171 -22.66 -10.42 25.30
CA GLY A 171 -23.11 -11.59 24.55
C GLY A 171 -22.85 -12.95 25.22
N SER A 172 -22.05 -13.02 26.29
CA SER A 172 -21.74 -14.27 26.99
C SER A 172 -22.09 -14.20 28.48
N GLY A 173 -23.33 -14.53 28.84
CA GLY A 173 -23.72 -14.73 30.24
C GLY A 173 -23.14 -16.02 30.83
N PRO A 174 -22.94 -16.11 32.16
CA PRO A 174 -22.31 -17.26 32.80
C PRO A 174 -23.33 -18.36 33.17
N THR A 175 -23.01 -19.61 32.81
CA THR A 175 -23.71 -20.82 33.25
C THR A 175 -22.94 -21.48 34.42
N PRO A 176 -23.59 -22.13 35.42
CA PRO A 176 -22.96 -22.50 36.69
C PRO A 176 -22.06 -23.76 36.64
N VAL A 177 -21.13 -23.81 37.61
CA VAL A 177 -20.05 -24.78 37.85
C VAL A 177 -20.54 -26.20 38.21
N PRO A 178 -19.87 -27.29 37.76
CA PRO A 178 -20.04 -28.65 38.31
C PRO A 178 -18.84 -29.20 39.11
N THR A 179 -19.21 -30.11 40.03
CA THR A 179 -18.51 -30.96 41.03
C THR A 179 -17.49 -31.98 40.43
N PRO A 180 -16.48 -32.51 41.18
CA PRO A 180 -15.28 -33.12 40.61
C PRO A 180 -15.43 -34.59 40.15
N LEU A 181 -14.78 -34.95 39.03
CA LEU A 181 -14.86 -36.26 38.35
C LEU A 181 -13.51 -37.01 38.34
N GLN A 182 -13.59 -38.36 38.39
CA GLN A 182 -12.51 -39.33 38.21
C GLN A 182 -11.79 -39.17 36.87
N GLY A 183 -10.46 -39.39 36.84
CA GLY A 183 -9.65 -39.28 35.63
C GLY A 183 -9.75 -40.48 34.69
N VAL A 184 -9.73 -40.24 33.38
CA VAL A 184 -9.70 -41.28 32.32
C VAL A 184 -8.30 -41.31 31.69
N CYS A 185 -7.65 -42.48 31.69
CA CYS A 185 -6.35 -42.73 31.03
C CYS A 185 -6.48 -43.70 29.85
N SER A 186 -5.46 -43.73 28.98
CA SER A 186 -5.36 -44.68 27.86
C SER A 186 -5.17 -46.11 28.35
N THR A 187 -5.25 -47.06 27.42
CA THR A 187 -4.70 -48.41 27.63
C THR A 187 -3.23 -48.34 28.04
N ILE A 188 -2.84 -49.27 28.93
CA ILE A 188 -1.48 -49.37 29.46
C ILE A 188 -0.56 -49.99 28.41
N TYR A 189 0.58 -49.34 28.18
CA TYR A 189 1.72 -49.88 27.45
C TYR A 189 2.55 -50.74 28.40
N GLU A 190 2.57 -52.05 28.16
CA GLU A 190 3.35 -53.01 28.95
C GLU A 190 4.84 -52.94 28.56
N ASN A 191 5.72 -53.21 29.52
CA ASN A 191 7.18 -53.19 29.39
C ASN A 191 7.74 -51.88 28.79
N THR A 192 7.12 -50.74 29.12
CA THR A 192 7.38 -49.45 28.46
C THR A 192 7.73 -48.37 29.47
N ASP A 193 8.79 -47.61 29.17
CA ASP A 193 9.18 -46.38 29.85
C ASP A 193 9.09 -45.17 28.90
N PHE A 194 8.83 -43.99 29.48
CA PHE A 194 8.90 -42.69 28.82
C PHE A 194 10.04 -41.90 29.47
N PRO A 195 11.28 -41.96 28.96
CA PRO A 195 12.42 -41.35 29.65
C PRO A 195 12.28 -39.82 29.78
N GLY A 196 12.50 -39.29 30.98
CA GLY A 196 12.48 -37.84 31.26
C GLY A 196 11.07 -37.24 31.41
N ASN A 197 11.00 -35.91 31.43
CA ASN A 197 9.78 -35.12 31.69
C ASN A 197 9.09 -35.42 33.03
N ASP A 198 9.81 -35.96 34.02
CA ASP A 198 9.29 -36.28 35.34
C ASP A 198 8.98 -35.00 36.13
N ILE A 199 7.74 -34.88 36.58
CA ILE A 199 7.27 -33.69 37.33
C ILE A 199 6.87 -34.01 38.77
N ALA A 200 6.55 -35.27 39.06
CA ALA A 200 6.26 -35.74 40.41
C ALA A 200 6.35 -37.27 40.47
N THR A 201 6.53 -37.80 41.68
CA THR A 201 6.46 -39.24 41.92
C THR A 201 5.51 -39.51 43.08
N THR A 202 4.57 -40.43 42.89
CA THR A 202 3.67 -40.96 43.92
C THR A 202 3.83 -42.49 44.02
N THR A 203 3.07 -43.13 44.90
CA THR A 203 3.09 -44.59 45.07
C THR A 203 1.69 -45.16 44.98
N GLN A 204 1.50 -46.20 44.17
CA GLN A 204 0.22 -46.89 44.03
C GLN A 204 0.43 -48.40 43.90
N PRO A 205 -0.52 -49.22 44.40
CA PRO A 205 -0.41 -50.67 44.36
C PRO A 205 -0.60 -51.27 42.97
N SER A 206 -1.10 -50.51 42.00
CA SER A 206 -1.18 -50.90 40.59
C SER A 206 -1.01 -49.71 39.65
N ALA A 207 -0.60 -49.99 38.42
CA ALA A 207 -0.43 -48.97 37.38
C ALA A 207 -1.74 -48.24 37.04
N ASP A 208 -2.90 -48.90 37.15
CA ASP A 208 -4.20 -48.28 36.85
C ASP A 208 -4.55 -47.15 37.83
N LEU A 209 -4.09 -47.25 39.08
CA LEU A 209 -4.36 -46.25 40.11
C LEU A 209 -3.49 -45.00 39.97
N CYS A 210 -2.33 -45.09 39.31
CA CYS A 210 -1.52 -43.93 38.95
C CYS A 210 -2.26 -42.93 38.05
N CYS A 211 -3.31 -43.39 37.36
CA CYS A 211 -4.14 -42.53 36.52
C CYS A 211 -4.79 -41.38 37.31
N ASN A 212 -5.26 -41.66 38.53
CA ASN A 212 -5.90 -40.65 39.38
C ASN A 212 -4.88 -39.62 39.86
N ASP A 213 -3.66 -40.05 40.18
CA ASP A 213 -2.58 -39.17 40.61
C ASP A 213 -2.14 -38.24 39.47
N CYS A 214 -2.02 -38.78 38.25
CA CYS A 214 -1.74 -37.99 37.06
C CYS A 214 -2.92 -37.04 36.74
N TYR A 215 -4.17 -37.47 36.88
CA TYR A 215 -5.33 -36.62 36.61
C TYR A 215 -5.46 -35.50 37.65
N ALA A 216 -5.15 -35.76 38.92
CA ALA A 216 -5.14 -34.75 39.97
C ALA A 216 -4.04 -33.69 39.77
N ASN A 217 -2.95 -34.02 39.05
CA ASN A 217 -1.89 -33.09 38.73
C ASN A 217 -2.13 -32.46 37.34
N PRO A 218 -2.57 -31.19 37.21
CA PRO A 218 -2.98 -30.59 35.93
C PRO A 218 -1.87 -30.48 34.88
N GLN A 219 -0.59 -30.57 35.30
CA GLN A 219 0.55 -30.57 34.39
C GLN A 219 0.92 -31.99 33.92
N CYS A 220 0.36 -33.04 34.54
CA CYS A 220 0.64 -34.42 34.14
C CYS A 220 -0.17 -34.78 32.90
N LYS A 221 0.56 -35.18 31.85
CA LYS A 221 -0.02 -35.69 30.60
C LYS A 221 0.18 -37.21 30.49
N ALA A 222 1.22 -37.78 31.10
CA ALA A 222 1.55 -39.20 31.08
C ALA A 222 2.10 -39.70 32.42
N TYR A 223 2.10 -41.01 32.66
CA TYR A 223 2.78 -41.61 33.81
C TYR A 223 3.47 -42.93 33.46
N VAL A 224 4.46 -43.32 34.25
CA VAL A 224 5.12 -44.63 34.22
C VAL A 224 5.05 -45.25 35.61
N TRP A 225 4.44 -46.42 35.72
CA TRP A 225 4.45 -47.24 36.93
C TRP A 225 5.52 -48.32 36.83
N ASN A 226 6.36 -48.45 37.85
CA ASN A 226 7.40 -49.48 37.88
C ASN A 226 7.03 -50.66 38.81
N PRO A 227 7.66 -51.84 38.67
CA PRO A 227 7.37 -53.01 39.50
C PRO A 227 7.54 -52.83 41.01
N ALA A 228 8.21 -51.76 41.44
CA ALA A 228 8.40 -51.43 42.86
C ALA A 228 7.25 -50.59 43.45
N GLY A 229 6.23 -50.24 42.66
CA GLY A 229 5.02 -49.55 43.12
C GLY A 229 5.04 -48.02 42.96
N TYR A 230 6.05 -47.44 42.29
CA TYR A 230 6.13 -46.00 42.08
C TYR A 230 5.40 -45.56 40.81
N CYS A 231 4.61 -44.51 40.91
CA CYS A 231 4.01 -43.78 39.78
C CYS A 231 4.82 -42.52 39.50
N ILE A 232 5.48 -42.49 38.36
CA ILE A 232 6.30 -41.36 37.95
C ILE A 232 5.49 -40.53 36.96
N LEU A 233 4.98 -39.38 37.42
CA LEU A 233 4.11 -38.45 36.68
C LEU A 233 4.93 -37.58 35.75
N LYS A 234 4.45 -37.36 34.53
CA LYS A 234 5.22 -36.71 33.46
C LYS A 234 4.46 -35.58 32.78
N SER A 235 5.15 -34.48 32.51
CA SER A 235 4.60 -33.31 31.81
C SER A 235 4.40 -33.52 30.32
N ASP A 236 5.07 -34.49 29.72
CA ASP A 236 4.90 -34.87 28.32
C ASP A 236 5.29 -36.33 28.06
N LYS A 237 4.87 -36.85 26.91
CA LYS A 237 5.21 -38.20 26.45
C LYS A 237 6.47 -38.08 25.60
N SER A 238 7.58 -38.55 26.13
CA SER A 238 8.83 -38.68 25.39
C SER A 238 8.82 -39.94 24.50
N THR A 239 9.97 -40.27 23.92
CA THR A 239 10.14 -41.47 23.09
C THR A 239 9.91 -42.75 23.90
N PHE A 240 9.53 -43.81 23.21
CA PHE A 240 9.37 -45.13 23.83
C PHE A 240 10.74 -45.75 24.10
N ALA A 241 10.97 -46.17 25.35
CA ALA A 241 12.06 -47.06 25.72
C ALA A 241 11.49 -48.36 26.28
N THR A 242 12.07 -49.51 25.88
CA THR A 242 11.65 -50.81 26.40
C THR A 242 12.25 -51.04 27.78
N TYR A 243 11.40 -51.26 28.79
CA TYR A 243 11.83 -51.60 30.14
C TYR A 243 10.92 -52.69 30.72
N THR A 244 11.46 -53.89 30.91
CA THR A 244 10.69 -55.07 31.36
C THR A 244 10.03 -54.82 32.73
N GLY A 245 8.71 -54.94 32.78
CA GLY A 245 7.88 -54.74 33.97
C GLY A 245 7.38 -53.30 34.20
N ALA A 246 7.87 -52.30 33.46
CA ALA A 246 7.30 -50.95 33.53
C ALA A 246 5.98 -50.88 32.76
N ARG A 247 5.02 -50.12 33.29
CA ARG A 247 3.66 -49.98 32.76
C ARG A 247 3.34 -48.50 32.61
N ALA A 248 3.25 -48.00 31.38
CA ALA A 248 3.05 -46.58 31.11
C ALA A 248 1.66 -46.31 30.52
N ALA A 249 1.07 -45.15 30.80
CA ALA A 249 -0.16 -44.71 30.14
C ALA A 249 -0.20 -43.18 30.03
N ILE A 250 -1.10 -42.68 29.18
CA ILE A 250 -1.34 -41.25 28.98
C ILE A 250 -2.75 -40.85 29.42
N ILE A 251 -2.99 -39.56 29.64
CA ILE A 251 -4.34 -39.00 29.86
C ILE A 251 -4.89 -38.46 28.53
N PRO A 252 -5.82 -39.15 27.85
CA PRO A 252 -6.31 -38.77 26.51
C PRO A 252 -7.20 -37.52 26.47
N SER A 253 -7.57 -36.96 27.62
CA SER A 253 -8.23 -35.65 27.66
C SER A 253 -7.23 -34.49 27.67
N ARG A 254 -5.93 -34.79 27.90
CA ARG A 254 -4.81 -33.83 27.92
C ARG A 254 -3.82 -34.03 26.78
N TYR A 255 -3.99 -35.11 26.00
CA TYR A 255 -3.54 -35.18 24.61
C TYR A 255 -4.78 -35.12 23.74
N PRO A 256 -4.90 -34.21 22.77
CA PRO A 256 -6.05 -34.20 21.89
C PRO A 256 -6.21 -35.58 21.24
N THR A 257 -7.39 -36.19 21.38
CA THR A 257 -7.79 -37.37 20.60
C THR A 257 -7.55 -37.09 19.13
N ALA A 258 -6.92 -38.04 18.41
CA ALA A 258 -6.72 -37.92 16.97
C ALA A 258 -8.07 -37.61 16.31
N ALA A 259 -8.16 -36.42 15.72
CA ALA A 259 -9.37 -35.99 15.06
C ALA A 259 -9.66 -36.93 13.86
N PRO A 260 -10.94 -37.21 13.54
CA PRO A 260 -11.25 -37.78 12.25
C PRO A 260 -10.62 -36.90 11.15
N MET A 261 -9.89 -37.49 10.21
CA MET A 261 -9.36 -36.76 9.07
C MET A 261 -10.54 -36.26 8.23
N VAL A 262 -10.86 -34.98 8.34
CA VAL A 262 -11.88 -34.31 7.54
C VAL A 262 -11.18 -33.54 6.42
N GLY A 263 -11.46 -33.92 5.18
CA GLY A 263 -10.93 -33.23 4.00
C GLY A 263 -9.60 -33.76 3.48
N CYS A 264 -9.10 -34.91 3.93
CA CYS A 264 -7.96 -35.61 3.31
C CYS A 264 -8.30 -37.06 2.97
N SER A 265 -7.61 -37.62 1.97
CA SER A 265 -7.62 -39.04 1.67
C SER A 265 -6.99 -39.86 2.80
N PRO A 266 -7.23 -41.19 2.86
CA PRO A 266 -6.56 -42.06 3.81
C PRO A 266 -5.03 -41.92 3.75
N ILE A 267 -4.38 -42.03 4.92
CA ILE A 267 -2.92 -41.98 5.03
C ILE A 267 -2.28 -43.10 4.20
N GLN A 268 -1.30 -42.73 3.40
CA GLN A 268 -0.32 -43.61 2.76
C GLN A 268 0.86 -43.79 3.72
N GLU A 269 1.01 -45.00 4.24
CA GLU A 269 2.12 -45.37 5.11
C GLU A 269 3.42 -45.52 4.30
N ASP A 270 4.57 -45.31 4.95
CA ASP A 270 5.90 -45.39 4.38
C ASP A 270 6.10 -44.59 3.08
N THR A 271 5.49 -43.41 3.02
CA THR A 271 5.40 -42.59 1.79
C THR A 271 5.87 -41.16 2.03
N ASP A 272 6.70 -40.66 1.12
CA ASP A 272 7.10 -39.25 1.01
C ASP A 272 6.64 -38.66 -0.33
N TYR A 273 6.43 -37.35 -0.34
CA TYR A 273 6.18 -36.55 -1.54
C TYR A 273 7.30 -35.51 -1.65
N PRO A 274 8.38 -35.79 -2.39
CA PRO A 274 9.53 -34.89 -2.46
C PRO A 274 9.18 -33.53 -3.07
N GLY A 275 9.70 -32.46 -2.48
CA GLY A 275 9.51 -31.09 -2.93
C GLY A 275 8.13 -30.49 -2.64
N ASN A 276 7.84 -29.37 -3.31
CA ASN A 276 6.58 -28.62 -3.22
C ASN A 276 6.19 -28.14 -1.80
N ASP A 277 7.16 -28.02 -0.89
CA ASP A 277 6.94 -27.58 0.48
C ASP A 277 6.48 -26.11 0.54
N ILE A 278 5.31 -25.87 1.12
CA ILE A 278 4.79 -24.53 1.45
C ILE A 278 5.44 -24.05 2.73
N THR A 279 5.29 -24.86 3.78
CA THR A 279 5.69 -24.56 5.14
C THR A 279 5.70 -25.83 5.96
N ILE A 280 6.24 -25.74 7.18
CA ILE A 280 6.36 -26.85 8.10
C ILE A 280 5.52 -26.54 9.35
N THR A 281 4.68 -27.48 9.75
CA THR A 281 4.02 -27.48 11.06
C THR A 281 4.49 -28.67 11.89
N HIS A 282 4.12 -28.70 13.17
CA HIS A 282 4.46 -29.81 14.06
C HIS A 282 3.18 -30.37 14.66
N GLN A 283 2.97 -31.67 14.47
CA GLN A 283 1.80 -32.37 14.98
C GLN A 283 2.18 -33.71 15.61
N PRO A 284 1.48 -34.12 16.67
CA PRO A 284 1.76 -35.38 17.35
C PRO A 284 1.33 -36.62 16.54
N SER A 285 0.58 -36.45 15.45
CA SER A 285 0.21 -37.53 14.54
C SER A 285 -0.05 -37.01 13.11
N ALA A 286 0.02 -37.90 12.13
CA ALA A 286 -0.21 -37.57 10.71
C ALA A 286 -1.64 -37.10 10.43
N GLU A 287 -2.62 -37.58 11.20
CA GLU A 287 -4.04 -37.24 11.04
C GLU A 287 -4.30 -35.75 11.30
N LEU A 288 -3.51 -35.13 12.17
CA LEU A 288 -3.61 -33.71 12.50
C LEU A 288 -2.95 -32.82 11.44
N CYS A 289 -1.99 -33.34 10.68
CA CYS A 289 -1.45 -32.61 9.52
C CYS A 289 -2.52 -32.36 8.45
N CYS A 290 -3.58 -33.18 8.40
CA CYS A 290 -4.70 -32.93 7.50
C CYS A 290 -5.43 -31.62 7.86
N GLY A 291 -5.64 -31.36 9.15
CA GLY A 291 -6.22 -30.10 9.63
C GLY A 291 -5.31 -28.92 9.27
N ASP A 292 -4.01 -29.06 9.44
CA ASP A 292 -3.06 -28.02 9.05
C ASP A 292 -3.09 -27.75 7.56
N CYS A 293 -3.10 -28.80 6.73
CA CYS A 293 -3.14 -28.66 5.28
C CYS A 293 -4.47 -28.06 4.80
N THR A 294 -5.62 -28.55 5.27
CA THR A 294 -6.94 -28.02 4.87
C THR A 294 -7.16 -26.57 5.30
N ASN A 295 -6.49 -26.10 6.35
CA ASN A 295 -6.52 -24.70 6.78
C ASN A 295 -5.40 -23.82 6.20
N THR A 296 -4.46 -24.41 5.45
CA THR A 296 -3.34 -23.68 4.82
C THR A 296 -3.70 -23.36 3.36
N PRO A 297 -3.85 -22.07 2.99
CA PRO A 297 -4.13 -21.69 1.61
C PRO A 297 -3.09 -22.28 0.65
N GLY A 298 -3.57 -22.90 -0.42
CA GLY A 298 -2.73 -23.56 -1.42
C GLY A 298 -2.18 -24.94 -1.03
N CYS A 299 -2.39 -25.44 0.20
CA CYS A 299 -2.00 -26.81 0.55
C CYS A 299 -2.91 -27.83 -0.13
N ARG A 300 -2.29 -28.85 -0.72
CA ARG A 300 -2.95 -29.94 -1.44
C ARG A 300 -2.47 -31.32 -1.02
N ALA A 301 -1.34 -31.41 -0.33
CA ALA A 301 -0.83 -32.65 0.27
C ALA A 301 0.02 -32.35 1.51
N PHE A 302 0.25 -33.37 2.33
CA PHE A 302 1.23 -33.29 3.42
C PHE A 302 2.03 -34.58 3.56
N VAL A 303 3.20 -34.48 4.18
CA VAL A 303 3.99 -35.62 4.66
C VAL A 303 4.30 -35.42 6.14
N TRP A 304 3.97 -36.39 6.97
CA TRP A 304 4.30 -36.40 8.39
C TRP A 304 5.48 -37.32 8.65
N GLY A 305 6.53 -36.79 9.28
CA GLY A 305 7.73 -37.55 9.62
C GLY A 305 7.73 -38.08 11.07
N PRO A 306 8.56 -39.10 11.39
CA PRO A 306 8.64 -39.70 12.72
C PRO A 306 8.99 -38.74 13.88
N SER A 307 9.59 -37.59 13.56
CA SER A 307 9.91 -36.51 14.50
C SER A 307 8.72 -35.62 14.87
N GLY A 308 7.53 -35.87 14.31
CA GLY A 308 6.33 -35.06 14.52
C GLY A 308 6.22 -33.86 13.58
N ILE A 309 7.03 -33.80 12.53
CA ILE A 309 7.05 -32.70 11.56
C ILE A 309 6.03 -32.97 10.44
N CYS A 310 5.15 -32.01 10.15
CA CYS A 310 4.28 -32.00 8.98
C CYS A 310 4.87 -31.08 7.90
N TYR A 311 5.27 -31.65 6.77
CA TYR A 311 5.63 -30.91 5.57
C TYR A 311 4.36 -30.66 4.76
N LEU A 312 3.85 -29.43 4.77
CA LEU A 312 2.66 -29.03 4.02
C LEU A 312 3.06 -28.65 2.60
N LYS A 313 2.32 -29.12 1.61
CA LYS A 313 2.78 -29.07 0.22
C LYS A 313 1.73 -28.47 -0.73
N THR A 314 2.20 -27.68 -1.69
CA THR A 314 1.35 -27.08 -2.74
C THR A 314 0.76 -28.13 -3.67
N LEU A 315 1.45 -29.28 -3.81
CA LEU A 315 1.07 -30.43 -4.61
C LEU A 315 1.60 -31.70 -3.94
N GLY A 316 0.92 -32.84 -4.13
CA GLY A 316 1.57 -34.13 -3.92
C GLY A 316 2.57 -34.33 -5.07
N GLY A 317 3.86 -34.50 -4.78
CA GLY A 317 4.82 -34.94 -5.79
C GLY A 317 4.63 -36.42 -6.14
N SER A 318 5.51 -36.99 -6.96
CA SER A 318 5.55 -38.44 -7.15
C SER A 318 5.77 -39.14 -5.80
N PRO A 319 4.93 -40.12 -5.40
CA PRO A 319 5.14 -40.85 -4.15
C PRO A 319 6.47 -41.61 -4.19
N GLU A 320 7.33 -41.36 -3.21
CA GLU A 320 8.55 -42.11 -2.97
C GLU A 320 8.42 -42.94 -1.69
N LYS A 321 8.97 -44.17 -1.72
CA LYS A 321 8.97 -45.03 -0.54
C LYS A 321 9.93 -44.48 0.52
N SER A 322 9.39 -44.08 1.67
CA SER A 322 10.15 -43.55 2.79
C SER A 322 9.65 -44.14 4.11
N LEU A 323 10.42 -45.05 4.71
CA LEU A 323 9.99 -45.80 5.90
C LEU A 323 9.75 -44.86 7.09
N GLY A 324 8.57 -44.97 7.70
CA GLY A 324 8.15 -44.17 8.84
C GLY A 324 7.51 -42.81 8.49
N ASN A 325 7.55 -42.38 7.22
CA ASN A 325 6.80 -41.21 6.78
C ASN A 325 5.34 -41.59 6.45
N ARG A 326 4.42 -40.69 6.75
CA ARG A 326 2.97 -40.88 6.57
C ARG A 326 2.40 -39.71 5.78
N ALA A 327 1.90 -39.96 4.58
CA ALA A 327 1.47 -38.90 3.67
C ALA A 327 -0.01 -38.97 3.32
N ALA A 328 -0.64 -37.84 3.01
CA ALA A 328 -1.96 -37.83 2.40
C ALA A 328 -2.17 -36.60 1.51
N ILE A 329 -3.17 -36.71 0.63
CA ILE A 329 -3.59 -35.67 -0.31
C ILE A 329 -4.98 -35.17 0.12
N VAL A 330 -5.26 -33.88 -0.07
CA VAL A 330 -6.57 -33.26 0.16
C VAL A 330 -7.46 -33.48 -1.08
N PRO A 331 -8.55 -34.26 -1.02
CA PRO A 331 -9.49 -34.39 -2.13
C PRO A 331 -10.06 -33.00 -2.49
N PRO A 332 -10.24 -32.71 -3.78
CA PRO A 332 -10.94 -31.49 -4.14
C PRO A 332 -12.40 -31.59 -3.68
N ASN A 333 -12.93 -30.54 -3.03
CA ASN A 333 -14.38 -30.36 -3.04
C ASN A 333 -14.76 -30.14 -4.51
N ASN A 334 -15.70 -30.90 -5.07
CA ASN A 334 -15.95 -30.94 -6.52
C ASN A 334 -17.26 -30.21 -6.92
N PRO A 335 -17.42 -28.88 -6.72
CA PRO A 335 -18.57 -28.13 -7.23
C PRO A 335 -18.46 -27.79 -8.73
N ALA A 336 -17.31 -28.06 -9.36
CA ALA A 336 -17.09 -27.93 -10.80
C ALA A 336 -17.98 -28.90 -11.60
N THR A 337 -18.32 -28.51 -12.84
CA THR A 337 -19.12 -29.33 -13.75
C THR A 337 -18.32 -29.51 -15.03
N CYS A 338 -17.94 -30.76 -15.34
CA CYS A 338 -17.17 -31.12 -16.53
C CYS A 338 -17.98 -32.03 -17.46
N SER A 339 -17.50 -32.19 -18.69
CA SER A 339 -18.08 -33.13 -19.65
C SER A 339 -18.02 -34.57 -19.15
N ALA A 340 -18.81 -35.46 -19.76
CA ALA A 340 -18.59 -36.89 -19.62
C ALA A 340 -17.18 -37.26 -20.10
N PHE A 341 -16.60 -38.33 -19.53
CA PHE A 341 -15.27 -38.78 -19.91
C PHE A 341 -15.25 -39.28 -21.36
N GLU A 342 -14.25 -38.81 -22.10
CA GLU A 342 -13.77 -39.48 -23.30
C GLU A 342 -12.79 -40.57 -22.81
N ASN A 343 -13.23 -41.84 -22.83
CA ASN A 343 -12.40 -42.96 -22.38
C ASN A 343 -11.42 -43.38 -23.48
N ASP A 344 -10.25 -43.88 -23.05
CA ASP A 344 -9.14 -44.32 -23.88
C ASP A 344 -8.57 -43.21 -24.79
N VAL A 345 -8.64 -41.96 -24.33
CA VAL A 345 -8.27 -40.76 -25.08
C VAL A 345 -7.26 -39.91 -24.32
N ASP A 346 -6.21 -39.51 -25.02
CA ASP A 346 -5.23 -38.50 -24.62
C ASP A 346 -5.20 -37.34 -25.63
N TYR A 347 -4.74 -36.19 -25.17
CA TYR A 347 -4.50 -34.97 -25.94
C TYR A 347 -3.04 -34.54 -25.74
N PRO A 348 -2.10 -35.01 -26.56
CA PRO A 348 -0.67 -34.74 -26.38
C PRO A 348 -0.32 -33.24 -26.45
N GLY A 349 0.50 -32.77 -25.52
CA GLY A 349 0.92 -31.37 -25.42
C GLY A 349 -0.05 -30.48 -24.62
N ASN A 350 0.23 -29.17 -24.63
CA ASN A 350 -0.56 -28.12 -23.96
C ASN A 350 -0.73 -28.30 -22.44
N ASP A 351 0.19 -29.03 -21.81
CA ASP A 351 0.21 -29.25 -20.36
C ASP A 351 0.59 -27.97 -19.61
N ILE A 352 -0.31 -27.51 -18.73
CA ILE A 352 -0.06 -26.43 -17.77
C ILE A 352 0.73 -26.99 -16.59
N THR A 353 0.21 -28.06 -16.01
CA THR A 353 0.73 -28.74 -14.83
C THR A 353 0.09 -30.12 -14.69
N GLN A 354 0.53 -30.90 -13.71
CA GLN A 354 -0.08 -32.17 -13.36
C GLN A 354 -0.37 -32.27 -11.86
N THR A 355 -1.48 -32.91 -11.51
CA THR A 355 -1.85 -33.28 -10.13
C THR A 355 -1.99 -34.79 -10.01
N TYR A 356 -1.99 -35.34 -8.79
CA TYR A 356 -2.15 -36.78 -8.58
C TYR A 356 -3.46 -37.08 -7.88
N ARG A 357 -4.31 -37.86 -8.54
CA ARG A 357 -5.66 -38.23 -8.08
C ARG A 357 -5.93 -39.69 -8.38
N VAL A 358 -6.40 -40.42 -7.38
CA VAL A 358 -6.80 -41.83 -7.55
C VAL A 358 -8.00 -41.97 -8.47
N ASN A 359 -8.91 -40.98 -8.50
CA ASN A 359 -10.10 -41.00 -9.35
C ASN A 359 -10.03 -39.90 -10.42
N ALA A 360 -10.28 -40.28 -11.68
CA ALA A 360 -10.38 -39.34 -12.81
C ALA A 360 -11.41 -38.21 -12.62
N ALA A 361 -12.44 -38.42 -11.79
CA ALA A 361 -13.46 -37.42 -11.50
C ALA A 361 -12.94 -36.23 -10.70
N ASP A 362 -11.86 -36.43 -9.94
CA ASP A 362 -11.27 -35.40 -9.09
C ASP A 362 -10.47 -34.38 -9.92
N CYS A 363 -10.02 -34.77 -11.12
CA CYS A 363 -9.32 -33.89 -12.06
C CYS A 363 -10.18 -32.72 -12.57
N CYS A 364 -11.51 -32.87 -12.54
CA CYS A 364 -12.42 -31.81 -12.97
C CYS A 364 -12.26 -30.54 -12.13
N GLN A 365 -12.20 -30.71 -10.81
CA GLN A 365 -11.97 -29.59 -9.92
C GLN A 365 -10.53 -29.10 -9.99
N ASP A 366 -9.56 -30.00 -10.13
CA ASP A 366 -8.16 -29.59 -10.29
C ASP A 366 -8.00 -28.68 -11.51
N CYS A 367 -8.70 -28.98 -12.62
CA CYS A 367 -8.76 -28.11 -13.77
C CYS A 367 -9.54 -26.81 -13.48
N ALA A 368 -10.65 -26.88 -12.73
CA ALA A 368 -11.39 -25.68 -12.33
C ALA A 368 -10.58 -24.69 -11.49
N ASP A 369 -9.70 -25.21 -10.64
CA ASP A 369 -8.83 -24.46 -9.74
C ASP A 369 -7.51 -24.04 -10.42
N THR A 370 -7.21 -24.56 -11.61
CA THR A 370 -5.98 -24.27 -12.35
C THR A 370 -6.24 -23.18 -13.39
N PRO A 371 -5.64 -21.98 -13.25
CA PRO A 371 -5.80 -20.90 -14.21
C PRO A 371 -5.51 -21.36 -15.64
N HIS A 372 -6.32 -20.90 -16.58
CA HIS A 372 -6.27 -21.25 -18.00
C HIS A 372 -6.54 -22.73 -18.34
N CYS A 373 -6.79 -23.61 -17.37
CA CYS A 373 -7.15 -24.99 -17.68
C CYS A 373 -8.55 -25.05 -18.32
N THR A 374 -8.61 -25.66 -19.50
CA THR A 374 -9.86 -25.86 -20.26
C THR A 374 -10.22 -27.33 -20.38
N LEU A 375 -9.25 -28.23 -20.19
CA LEU A 375 -9.45 -29.68 -20.17
C LEU A 375 -8.38 -30.36 -19.32
N TYR A 376 -8.63 -31.63 -19.00
CA TYR A 376 -7.68 -32.49 -18.34
C TYR A 376 -7.67 -33.89 -18.98
N VAL A 377 -6.56 -34.60 -18.83
CA VAL A 377 -6.45 -36.03 -19.13
C VAL A 377 -6.00 -36.75 -17.86
N TRP A 378 -6.77 -37.72 -17.42
CA TRP A 378 -6.37 -38.61 -16.33
C TRP A 378 -5.76 -39.90 -16.88
N SER A 379 -4.66 -40.38 -16.32
CA SER A 379 -4.09 -41.72 -16.56
C SER A 379 -3.80 -42.45 -15.25
N ASP A 380 -3.51 -43.74 -15.31
CA ASP A 380 -3.10 -44.56 -14.16
C ASP A 380 -1.61 -44.40 -13.80
N ASP A 381 -0.90 -43.48 -14.46
CA ASP A 381 0.49 -43.16 -14.14
C ASP A 381 0.63 -42.80 -12.65
N ASN A 382 1.63 -43.38 -11.97
CA ASN A 382 1.94 -43.13 -10.57
C ASN A 382 0.76 -43.36 -9.60
N GLY A 383 -0.18 -44.25 -9.93
CA GLY A 383 -1.37 -44.53 -9.12
C GLY A 383 -2.54 -43.56 -9.38
N GLY A 384 -2.42 -42.72 -10.42
CA GLY A 384 -3.45 -41.79 -10.88
C GLY A 384 -2.89 -40.37 -11.05
N THR A 385 -2.75 -39.90 -12.29
CA THR A 385 -2.23 -38.57 -12.62
C THR A 385 -3.25 -37.79 -13.46
N CYS A 386 -3.54 -36.53 -13.11
CA CYS A 386 -4.30 -35.58 -13.90
C CYS A 386 -3.36 -34.61 -14.62
N TYR A 387 -3.27 -34.72 -15.94
CA TYR A 387 -2.58 -33.75 -16.79
C TYR A 387 -3.54 -32.62 -17.13
N LEU A 388 -3.29 -31.42 -16.58
CA LEU A 388 -4.15 -30.25 -16.73
C LEU A 388 -3.67 -29.40 -17.90
N LYS A 389 -4.57 -29.03 -18.81
CA LYS A 389 -4.19 -28.50 -20.11
C LYS A 389 -4.93 -27.21 -20.45
N ASP A 390 -4.25 -26.28 -21.14
CA ASP A 390 -4.82 -24.99 -21.52
C ASP A 390 -5.64 -25.05 -22.82
N GLN A 391 -5.31 -25.99 -23.71
CA GLN A 391 -5.95 -26.15 -25.01
C GLN A 391 -6.10 -27.61 -25.43
N LYS A 392 -7.24 -27.93 -26.05
CA LYS A 392 -7.52 -29.26 -26.60
C LYS A 392 -6.70 -29.47 -27.89
N GLY A 393 -5.72 -30.38 -27.83
CA GLY A 393 -4.89 -30.78 -28.97
C GLY A 393 -5.56 -31.81 -29.89
N ASP A 394 -4.76 -32.42 -30.76
CA ASP A 394 -5.22 -33.54 -31.60
C ASP A 394 -5.51 -34.77 -30.73
N GLN A 395 -6.62 -35.45 -31.03
CA GLN A 395 -7.03 -36.64 -30.30
C GLN A 395 -6.09 -37.81 -30.58
N TYR A 396 -5.57 -38.44 -29.52
CA TYR A 396 -4.73 -39.62 -29.59
C TYR A 396 -5.36 -40.77 -28.79
N SER A 397 -5.31 -42.00 -29.31
CA SER A 397 -5.86 -43.17 -28.63
C SER A 397 -4.86 -43.69 -27.60
N TYR A 398 -5.23 -43.66 -26.31
CA TYR A 398 -4.40 -44.12 -25.21
C TYR A 398 -5.24 -44.97 -24.24
N PRO A 399 -5.13 -46.31 -24.28
CA PRO A 399 -5.91 -47.20 -23.42
C PRO A 399 -5.74 -46.89 -21.94
N GLY A 400 -6.85 -46.73 -21.21
CA GLY A 400 -6.89 -46.40 -19.78
C GLY A 400 -6.99 -44.91 -19.45
N ALA A 401 -6.67 -44.02 -20.40
CA ALA A 401 -6.78 -42.58 -20.20
C ALA A 401 -8.24 -42.11 -20.20
N LYS A 402 -8.55 -41.07 -19.42
CA LYS A 402 -9.89 -40.46 -19.34
C LYS A 402 -9.76 -38.95 -19.45
N ALA A 403 -10.17 -38.41 -20.59
CA ALA A 403 -10.16 -36.97 -20.82
C ALA A 403 -11.51 -36.34 -20.44
N GLY A 404 -11.48 -35.12 -19.91
CA GLY A 404 -12.67 -34.33 -19.59
C GLY A 404 -12.45 -32.85 -19.88
N VAL A 405 -13.50 -32.18 -20.36
CA VAL A 405 -13.49 -30.74 -20.64
C VAL A 405 -14.13 -30.01 -19.46
N TYR A 406 -13.41 -29.05 -18.89
CA TYR A 406 -13.95 -28.17 -17.87
C TYR A 406 -14.65 -26.99 -18.54
N THR A 407 -15.94 -26.84 -18.26
CA THR A 407 -16.67 -25.62 -18.61
C THR A 407 -16.79 -24.81 -17.35
N ARG A 408 -16.07 -23.67 -17.24
CA ARG A 408 -16.25 -22.75 -16.12
C ARG A 408 -17.75 -22.49 -15.96
N LYS A 409 -18.32 -22.78 -14.79
CA LYS A 409 -19.70 -22.40 -14.48
C LYS A 409 -19.76 -20.90 -14.70
N SER A 410 -20.34 -20.48 -15.81
CA SER A 410 -20.90 -19.14 -15.89
C SER A 410 -21.82 -19.05 -14.68
N VAL A 411 -21.60 -18.04 -13.82
CA VAL A 411 -22.68 -17.60 -12.94
C VAL A 411 -23.90 -17.52 -13.86
N PRO A 412 -25.02 -18.23 -13.56
CA PRO A 412 -26.19 -18.17 -14.41
C PRO A 412 -26.47 -16.69 -14.66
N ILE A 413 -26.51 -16.28 -15.92
CA ILE A 413 -26.85 -14.90 -16.30
C ILE A 413 -28.06 -14.52 -15.46
N VAL A 414 -27.88 -13.61 -14.50
CA VAL A 414 -28.95 -13.19 -13.62
C VAL A 414 -29.92 -12.42 -14.50
N THR A 415 -30.91 -13.12 -15.05
CA THR A 415 -31.94 -12.55 -15.93
C THR A 415 -33.03 -11.85 -15.13
N SER A 416 -33.09 -12.07 -13.81
CA SER A 416 -33.97 -11.32 -12.91
C SER A 416 -33.35 -9.97 -12.54
N THR A 417 -34.08 -8.90 -12.77
CA THR A 417 -33.69 -7.55 -12.32
C THR A 417 -33.71 -7.48 -10.79
N PRO A 418 -32.74 -6.82 -10.14
CA PRO A 418 -32.76 -6.61 -8.70
C PRO A 418 -34.02 -5.86 -8.25
N SER A 419 -34.43 -6.02 -6.99
CA SER A 419 -35.51 -5.20 -6.43
C SER A 419 -35.06 -3.73 -6.36
N PRO A 420 -35.95 -2.76 -6.70
CA PRO A 420 -35.62 -1.35 -6.60
C PRO A 420 -35.20 -0.96 -5.17
N ALA A 421 -34.10 -0.23 -5.05
CA ALA A 421 -33.56 0.31 -3.81
C ALA A 421 -32.81 1.62 -4.08
N THR A 422 -32.72 2.48 -3.07
CA THR A 422 -31.94 3.72 -3.17
C THR A 422 -30.48 3.40 -3.49
N SER A 423 -29.91 4.09 -4.48
CA SER A 423 -28.49 3.96 -4.84
C SER A 423 -27.57 4.23 -3.64
N ASN A 424 -26.59 3.35 -3.43
CA ASN A 424 -25.53 3.49 -2.44
C ASN A 424 -24.21 4.00 -3.04
N VAL A 425 -24.28 4.61 -4.23
CA VAL A 425 -23.11 5.21 -4.88
C VAL A 425 -22.85 6.57 -4.24
N PHE A 426 -21.64 6.74 -3.73
CA PHE A 426 -21.13 8.00 -3.21
C PHE A 426 -20.09 8.60 -4.17
N ALA A 427 -19.99 9.92 -4.16
CA ALA A 427 -18.96 10.65 -4.88
C ALA A 427 -17.90 11.14 -3.88
N GLY A 428 -16.64 11.09 -4.30
CA GLY A 428 -15.51 11.65 -3.56
C GLY A 428 -14.61 12.46 -4.48
N THR A 429 -13.79 13.33 -3.88
CA THR A 429 -12.76 14.08 -4.59
C THR A 429 -11.44 13.94 -3.85
N TYR A 430 -10.33 13.93 -4.59
CA TYR A 430 -8.99 13.95 -4.01
C TYR A 430 -8.15 15.01 -4.71
N GLY A 431 -7.30 15.68 -3.93
CA GLY A 431 -6.54 16.84 -4.37
C GLY A 431 -7.33 18.14 -4.26
N SER A 432 -6.63 19.21 -3.91
CA SER A 432 -7.18 20.56 -3.82
C SER A 432 -6.20 21.55 -4.44
N TYR A 433 -6.71 22.64 -5.01
CA TYR A 433 -5.88 23.68 -5.61
C TYR A 433 -4.75 24.08 -4.65
N PRO A 434 -3.48 24.12 -5.11
CA PRO A 434 -3.06 24.07 -6.51
C PRO A 434 -2.87 22.67 -7.11
N SER A 435 -2.98 21.60 -6.34
CA SER A 435 -2.89 20.22 -6.85
C SER A 435 -4.09 19.89 -7.76
N PRO A 436 -3.91 19.02 -8.77
CA PRO A 436 -5.02 18.50 -9.56
C PRO A 436 -6.08 17.84 -8.67
N THR A 437 -7.36 18.13 -8.95
CA THR A 437 -8.48 17.45 -8.30
C THR A 437 -8.98 16.33 -9.22
N ILE A 438 -9.11 15.13 -8.67
CA ILE A 438 -9.78 14.00 -9.32
C ILE A 438 -11.10 13.69 -8.61
N GLY A 439 -12.16 13.50 -9.39
CA GLY A 439 -13.43 12.95 -8.92
C GLY A 439 -13.45 11.43 -9.07
N TYR A 440 -13.99 10.74 -8.09
CA TYR A 440 -14.21 9.30 -8.12
C TYR A 440 -15.56 8.97 -7.48
N SER A 441 -16.06 7.77 -7.77
CA SER A 441 -17.26 7.24 -7.13
C SER A 441 -16.92 5.95 -6.40
N PHE A 442 -17.70 5.62 -5.37
CA PHE A 442 -17.50 4.39 -4.61
C PHE A 442 -18.78 3.90 -3.95
N ILE A 443 -18.78 2.62 -3.60
CA ILE A 443 -19.75 1.97 -2.72
C ILE A 443 -18.98 1.45 -1.51
N ALA A 444 -19.40 1.84 -0.30
CA ALA A 444 -18.85 1.31 0.95
C ALA A 444 -19.41 -0.09 1.24
N LEU A 445 -18.73 -0.88 2.06
CA LEU A 445 -19.11 -2.27 2.35
C LEU A 445 -19.18 -3.14 1.08
N ALA A 446 -18.34 -2.82 0.09
CA ALA A 446 -18.31 -3.54 -1.17
C ALA A 446 -16.88 -3.70 -1.70
N LYS A 447 -16.65 -4.73 -2.53
CA LYS A 447 -15.37 -5.02 -3.18
C LYS A 447 -15.55 -5.45 -4.64
N TRP A 448 -14.61 -5.06 -5.49
CA TRP A 448 -14.46 -5.57 -6.86
C TRP A 448 -13.62 -6.86 -6.88
N ILE A 449 -13.87 -7.76 -5.92
CA ILE A 449 -13.19 -9.06 -5.81
C ILE A 449 -14.29 -10.12 -5.73
N PRO A 450 -14.28 -11.17 -6.56
CA PRO A 450 -15.29 -12.23 -6.52
C PRO A 450 -15.36 -12.92 -5.15
N ASN A 451 -16.54 -13.43 -4.77
CA ASN A 451 -16.66 -14.19 -3.52
C ASN A 451 -15.88 -15.51 -3.52
N SER A 452 -15.62 -16.09 -4.70
CA SER A 452 -14.77 -17.29 -4.87
C SER A 452 -13.34 -17.07 -4.38
N GLU A 453 -12.86 -15.84 -4.40
CA GLU A 453 -11.51 -15.45 -3.97
C GLU A 453 -11.48 -14.98 -2.50
N ALA A 454 -12.64 -14.90 -1.85
CA ALA A 454 -12.79 -14.37 -0.50
C ALA A 454 -12.15 -12.97 -0.33
N PHE A 455 -11.01 -12.88 0.36
CA PHE A 455 -10.18 -11.68 0.52
C PHE A 455 -8.76 -11.86 -0.05
N GLY A 456 -8.51 -13.02 -0.66
CA GLY A 456 -7.22 -13.38 -1.23
C GLY A 456 -7.10 -12.90 -2.67
N ILE A 457 -6.05 -12.13 -2.95
CA ILE A 457 -5.60 -11.84 -4.31
C ILE A 457 -4.25 -12.54 -4.46
N GLY A 458 -4.25 -13.71 -5.10
CA GLY A 458 -3.06 -14.56 -5.18
C GLY A 458 -2.61 -14.97 -3.78
N THR A 459 -1.40 -14.55 -3.37
CA THR A 459 -0.83 -14.84 -2.04
C THR A 459 -1.18 -13.80 -0.97
N ILE A 460 -1.88 -12.72 -1.33
CA ILE A 460 -2.10 -11.57 -0.43
C ILE A 460 -3.52 -11.54 0.08
N ASP A 461 -3.65 -11.42 1.39
CA ASP A 461 -4.93 -11.16 2.07
C ASP A 461 -5.07 -9.66 2.32
N ILE A 462 -5.99 -9.00 1.60
CA ILE A 462 -6.17 -7.54 1.69
C ILE A 462 -6.65 -7.06 3.06
N THR A 463 -7.12 -7.97 3.91
CA THR A 463 -7.57 -7.68 5.28
C THR A 463 -6.44 -7.75 6.31
N LYS A 464 -5.28 -8.30 5.93
CA LYS A 464 -4.09 -8.32 6.75
C LYS A 464 -3.18 -7.15 6.39
N PRO A 465 -2.50 -6.53 7.37
CA PRO A 465 -1.49 -5.54 7.07
C PRO A 465 -0.50 -6.11 6.05
N PHE A 466 -0.14 -5.29 5.08
CA PHE A 466 0.89 -5.65 4.13
C PHE A 466 2.18 -5.99 4.91
N PRO A 467 2.78 -7.18 4.71
CA PRO A 467 3.99 -7.55 5.41
C PRO A 467 5.12 -6.67 4.89
N LEU A 468 5.37 -5.56 5.59
CA LEU A 468 6.52 -4.72 5.28
C LEU A 468 7.78 -5.58 5.41
N PRO A 469 8.71 -5.50 4.46
CA PRO A 469 9.97 -6.21 4.57
C PRO A 469 10.66 -5.81 5.89
N SER A 470 11.32 -6.77 6.55
CA SER A 470 12.20 -6.41 7.66
C SER A 470 13.29 -5.45 7.15
N PRO A 471 13.95 -4.64 8.00
CA PRO A 471 15.12 -3.86 7.58
C PRO A 471 16.16 -4.66 6.80
N GLU A 472 16.36 -5.92 7.16
CA GLU A 472 17.28 -6.81 6.46
C GLU A 472 16.73 -7.25 5.09
N ASP A 473 15.41 -7.46 4.97
CA ASP A 473 14.75 -7.77 3.71
C ASP A 473 14.66 -6.57 2.78
N LEU A 474 14.51 -5.35 3.32
CA LEU A 474 14.47 -4.13 2.51
C LEU A 474 15.84 -3.86 1.90
N ILE A 475 16.91 -3.95 2.71
CA ILE A 475 18.30 -3.84 2.24
C ILE A 475 18.59 -4.90 1.17
N LYS A 476 18.09 -6.14 1.34
CA LYS A 476 18.20 -7.18 0.29
C LYS A 476 17.32 -6.90 -0.92
N SER A 477 16.13 -6.33 -0.74
CA SER A 477 15.17 -6.08 -1.82
C SER A 477 15.62 -4.98 -2.77
N HIS A 478 16.45 -4.05 -2.27
CA HIS A 478 17.17 -3.08 -3.07
C HIS A 478 18.05 -3.70 -4.16
N ASP A 479 18.47 -4.96 -3.98
CA ASP A 479 19.22 -5.72 -4.99
C ASP A 479 18.32 -6.56 -5.92
N THR A 480 17.03 -6.75 -5.60
CA THR A 480 16.16 -7.75 -6.26
C THR A 480 15.12 -7.20 -7.23
N LYS A 481 15.07 -5.88 -7.48
CA LYS A 481 14.12 -5.22 -8.41
C LYS A 481 12.66 -5.69 -8.21
N PRO A 482 11.96 -5.23 -7.17
CA PRO A 482 10.62 -5.70 -6.91
C PRO A 482 9.66 -5.35 -8.05
N ALA A 483 8.94 -6.37 -8.53
CA ALA A 483 7.96 -6.21 -9.58
C ALA A 483 6.61 -5.80 -8.99
N PRO A 484 5.80 -4.99 -9.70
CA PRO A 484 4.38 -4.93 -9.42
C PRO A 484 3.86 -6.36 -9.56
N LEU A 485 3.45 -6.94 -8.44
CA LEU A 485 2.86 -8.27 -8.44
C LEU A 485 1.46 -8.14 -9.06
N LEU A 486 1.38 -8.41 -10.36
CA LEU A 486 0.12 -8.65 -11.05
C LEU A 486 -0.35 -10.03 -10.63
N GLU A 487 -1.50 -10.11 -9.97
CA GLU A 487 -2.14 -11.40 -9.80
C GLU A 487 -2.84 -11.79 -11.11
N ALA A 488 -2.22 -12.72 -11.83
CA ALA A 488 -2.64 -13.10 -13.18
C ALA A 488 -4.07 -13.66 -13.24
N THR A 489 -4.54 -14.33 -12.17
CA THR A 489 -5.88 -14.92 -12.14
C THR A 489 -6.98 -13.86 -12.10
N THR A 490 -6.71 -12.75 -11.40
CA THR A 490 -7.68 -11.67 -11.12
C THR A 490 -7.45 -10.44 -12.00
N ASN A 491 -6.30 -10.38 -12.67
CA ASN A 491 -5.79 -9.23 -13.40
C ASN A 491 -5.76 -7.97 -12.51
N THR A 492 -5.16 -8.09 -11.32
CA THR A 492 -5.11 -7.00 -10.34
C THR A 492 -3.69 -6.66 -9.91
N TYR A 493 -3.47 -5.36 -9.70
CA TYR A 493 -2.27 -4.83 -9.04
C TYR A 493 -2.64 -4.42 -7.63
N TYR A 494 -1.70 -4.48 -6.70
CA TYR A 494 -1.91 -3.94 -5.36
C TYR A 494 -0.80 -2.95 -5.00
N PHE A 495 -1.17 -1.95 -4.22
CA PHE A 495 -0.30 -0.89 -3.73
C PHE A 495 -0.52 -0.74 -2.22
N PRO A 496 0.50 -1.01 -1.39
CA PRO A 496 0.40 -0.82 0.04
C PRO A 496 0.52 0.66 0.43
N LEU A 497 0.19 0.98 1.68
CA LEU A 497 0.35 2.31 2.29
C LEU A 497 -0.37 3.46 1.54
N ALA A 498 -1.45 3.16 0.82
CA ALA A 498 -2.37 4.18 0.28
C ALA A 498 -3.18 4.79 1.45
N GLN A 499 -2.91 6.07 1.76
CA GLN A 499 -3.40 6.76 2.95
C GLN A 499 -4.91 6.99 2.92
N THR A 500 -5.50 7.11 1.73
CA THR A 500 -6.94 7.36 1.56
C THR A 500 -7.49 6.67 0.32
N ILE A 501 -8.81 6.48 0.31
CA ILE A 501 -9.55 6.03 -0.88
C ILE A 501 -9.31 6.96 -2.09
N GLY A 502 -9.13 8.26 -1.84
CA GLY A 502 -8.87 9.24 -2.87
C GLY A 502 -7.46 9.13 -3.48
N GLU A 503 -6.46 8.80 -2.67
CA GLU A 503 -5.12 8.50 -3.17
C GLU A 503 -5.15 7.23 -4.03
N CYS A 504 -5.89 6.20 -3.60
CA CYS A 504 -6.12 4.99 -4.40
C CYS A 504 -6.78 5.32 -5.75
N ALA A 505 -7.75 6.24 -5.79
CA ALA A 505 -8.36 6.69 -7.04
C ALA A 505 -7.36 7.38 -7.99
N ILE A 506 -6.44 8.21 -7.48
CA ILE A 506 -5.35 8.75 -8.31
C ILE A 506 -4.49 7.62 -8.87
N MET A 507 -4.09 6.67 -8.01
CA MET A 507 -3.22 5.57 -8.40
C MET A 507 -3.81 4.77 -9.56
N VAL A 508 -5.09 4.45 -9.46
CA VAL A 508 -5.83 3.69 -10.48
C VAL A 508 -5.87 4.45 -11.79
N SER A 509 -6.21 5.75 -11.73
CA SER A 509 -6.37 6.58 -12.92
C SER A 509 -5.06 6.78 -13.69
N THR A 510 -3.95 7.03 -12.99
CA THR A 510 -2.64 7.23 -13.64
C THR A 510 -2.04 5.94 -14.16
N SER A 511 -2.39 4.79 -13.55
CA SER A 511 -2.04 3.47 -14.06
C SER A 511 -2.84 3.09 -15.31
N GLY A 512 -3.80 3.93 -15.73
CA GLY A 512 -4.60 3.73 -16.94
C GLY A 512 -5.80 2.81 -16.73
N TYR A 513 -6.17 2.55 -15.47
CA TYR A 513 -7.29 1.70 -15.09
C TYR A 513 -8.43 2.51 -14.48
N ASN A 514 -9.53 1.82 -14.18
CA ASN A 514 -10.80 2.47 -13.88
C ASN A 514 -11.46 2.01 -12.58
N TYR A 515 -11.16 0.81 -12.10
CA TYR A 515 -11.84 0.19 -10.97
C TYR A 515 -10.85 -0.15 -9.86
N PHE A 516 -11.28 -0.05 -8.61
CA PHE A 516 -10.40 -0.29 -7.46
C PHE A 516 -11.12 -0.80 -6.22
N THR A 517 -10.42 -1.58 -5.40
CA THR A 517 -10.85 -1.90 -4.03
C THR A 517 -9.87 -1.23 -3.05
N TYR A 518 -10.38 -0.45 -2.11
CA TYR A 518 -9.57 0.17 -1.05
C TYR A 518 -9.93 -0.39 0.32
N VAL A 519 -8.92 -0.76 1.11
CA VAL A 519 -9.09 -1.26 2.48
C VAL A 519 -8.47 -0.28 3.46
N SER A 520 -9.31 0.42 4.23
CA SER A 520 -8.87 1.48 5.15
C SER A 520 -8.03 0.99 6.33
N SER A 521 -8.28 -0.22 6.84
CA SER A 521 -7.56 -0.77 8.00
C SER A 521 -6.13 -1.20 7.68
N THR A 522 -5.87 -1.60 6.43
CA THR A 522 -4.56 -2.08 5.97
C THR A 522 -3.87 -1.10 5.04
N GLN A 523 -4.57 -0.04 4.62
CA GLN A 523 -4.12 0.94 3.63
C GLN A 523 -3.73 0.31 2.29
N ILE A 524 -4.37 -0.80 1.92
CA ILE A 524 -4.13 -1.46 0.63
C ILE A 524 -5.08 -0.90 -0.43
N CYS A 525 -4.51 -0.47 -1.56
CA CYS A 525 -5.22 -0.14 -2.79
C CYS A 525 -5.05 -1.27 -3.80
N VAL A 526 -6.14 -1.89 -4.22
CA VAL A 526 -6.17 -2.88 -5.29
C VAL A 526 -6.69 -2.20 -6.55
N VAL A 527 -5.92 -2.26 -7.62
CA VAL A 527 -6.26 -1.74 -8.94
C VAL A 527 -6.70 -2.90 -9.82
N HIS A 528 -7.91 -2.82 -10.35
CA HIS A 528 -8.49 -3.86 -11.20
C HIS A 528 -8.34 -3.50 -12.66
N ASP A 529 -7.64 -4.36 -13.40
CA ASP A 529 -7.56 -4.24 -14.85
C ASP A 529 -8.76 -4.98 -15.49
N PHE A 530 -9.85 -4.23 -15.60
CA PHE A 530 -11.00 -4.61 -16.42
C PHE A 530 -10.94 -3.99 -17.82
N SER A 531 -9.79 -3.48 -18.25
CA SER A 531 -9.67 -2.69 -19.48
C SER A 531 -10.06 -3.49 -20.71
N SER A 532 -10.71 -2.83 -21.67
CA SER A 532 -11.12 -3.45 -22.93
C SER A 532 -11.07 -2.46 -24.09
N THR A 533 -10.59 -2.95 -25.23
CA THR A 533 -10.55 -2.19 -26.49
C THR A 533 -11.88 -2.18 -27.24
N THR A 534 -12.76 -3.16 -26.96
CA THR A 534 -14.01 -3.37 -27.69
C THR A 534 -15.25 -3.21 -26.80
N ALA A 535 -15.18 -3.59 -25.53
CA ALA A 535 -16.32 -3.49 -24.61
C ALA A 535 -16.47 -2.07 -24.07
N LEU A 536 -17.71 -1.57 -24.07
CA LEU A 536 -18.09 -0.32 -23.45
C LEU A 536 -18.93 -0.58 -22.21
N SER A 537 -18.46 -0.06 -21.08
CA SER A 537 -19.23 0.08 -19.86
C SER A 537 -19.31 1.55 -19.45
N TYR A 538 -20.35 1.88 -18.70
CA TYR A 538 -20.70 3.23 -18.29
C TYR A 538 -20.81 3.25 -16.76
N GLY A 539 -19.80 3.80 -16.10
CA GLY A 539 -19.77 3.94 -14.65
C GLY A 539 -20.73 5.02 -14.19
N MET A 540 -21.47 4.75 -13.13
CA MET A 540 -22.46 5.65 -12.57
C MET A 540 -21.79 6.70 -11.67
N TYR A 541 -22.32 7.93 -11.68
CA TYR A 541 -21.80 9.03 -10.86
C TYR A 541 -22.97 9.77 -10.21
N PRO A 542 -22.98 9.97 -8.88
CA PRO A 542 -24.06 10.68 -8.20
C PRO A 542 -24.25 12.09 -8.74
N GLY A 543 -25.48 12.40 -9.18
CA GLY A 543 -25.84 13.73 -9.69
C GLY A 543 -25.20 14.11 -11.03
N GLN A 544 -24.62 13.15 -11.77
CA GLN A 544 -23.89 13.39 -13.01
C GLN A 544 -24.24 12.36 -14.08
N ASN A 545 -23.95 12.70 -15.34
CA ASN A 545 -24.08 11.76 -16.43
C ASN A 545 -23.05 10.63 -16.29
N PRO A 546 -23.40 9.37 -16.58
CA PRO A 546 -22.46 8.25 -16.52
C PRO A 546 -21.26 8.44 -17.43
N SER A 547 -20.07 8.05 -16.94
CA SER A 547 -18.83 8.15 -17.70
C SER A 547 -18.49 6.83 -18.37
N VAL A 548 -17.99 6.90 -19.60
CA VAL A 548 -17.51 5.70 -20.31
C VAL A 548 -16.20 5.22 -19.70
N MET A 549 -16.15 3.95 -19.32
CA MET A 549 -15.01 3.31 -18.65
C MET A 549 -14.19 2.42 -19.59
N ASN A 550 -14.72 2.03 -20.77
CA ASN A 550 -14.03 1.08 -21.66
C ASN A 550 -13.52 -0.18 -20.96
N ALA A 551 -14.40 -0.78 -20.16
CA ALA A 551 -14.07 -1.96 -19.40
C ALA A 551 -15.00 -3.12 -19.71
N ALA A 552 -14.43 -4.32 -19.81
CA ALA A 552 -15.14 -5.59 -19.81
C ALA A 552 -15.22 -6.08 -18.36
N ILE A 553 -16.29 -5.69 -17.67
CA ILE A 553 -16.46 -6.05 -16.25
C ILE A 553 -16.76 -7.55 -16.15
N PRO A 554 -16.05 -8.31 -15.28
CA PRO A 554 -16.29 -9.74 -15.11
C PRO A 554 -17.75 -10.08 -14.77
N THR A 555 -18.21 -11.23 -15.25
CA THR A 555 -19.58 -11.72 -15.01
C THR A 555 -19.88 -11.97 -13.53
N ASP A 556 -18.86 -12.17 -12.70
CA ASP A 556 -19.00 -12.31 -11.24
C ASP A 556 -19.58 -11.06 -10.57
N PHE A 557 -19.51 -9.91 -11.26
CA PHE A 557 -20.09 -8.65 -10.82
C PHE A 557 -21.38 -8.29 -11.57
N GLN A 558 -21.90 -9.17 -12.43
CA GLN A 558 -23.19 -8.95 -13.07
C GLN A 558 -24.31 -9.16 -12.06
N ILE A 559 -25.10 -8.11 -11.82
CA ILE A 559 -26.21 -8.13 -10.85
C ILE A 559 -27.59 -8.24 -11.53
N GLY A 560 -27.65 -8.08 -12.85
CA GLY A 560 -28.89 -8.25 -13.58
C GLY A 560 -28.77 -7.92 -15.07
N GLN A 561 -29.80 -8.26 -15.84
CA GLN A 561 -29.91 -7.89 -17.25
C GLN A 561 -31.38 -7.64 -17.62
N THR A 562 -31.63 -6.68 -18.50
CA THR A 562 -32.98 -6.42 -19.06
C THR A 562 -32.89 -5.88 -20.48
N ASN A 563 -34.03 -5.79 -21.15
CA ASN A 563 -34.14 -5.02 -22.38
C ASN A 563 -34.41 -3.55 -22.05
N SER A 564 -33.66 -2.65 -22.67
CA SER A 564 -33.86 -1.21 -22.57
C SER A 564 -34.02 -0.60 -23.96
N ALA A 565 -34.85 0.43 -24.09
CA ALA A 565 -35.10 1.10 -25.35
C ALA A 565 -33.88 1.85 -25.90
N ASN A 566 -33.02 2.33 -25.00
CA ASN A 566 -31.78 3.03 -25.33
C ASN A 566 -30.81 3.01 -24.12
N LEU A 567 -29.59 3.47 -24.36
CA LEU A 567 -28.54 3.57 -23.33
C LEU A 567 -28.94 4.47 -22.15
N ALA A 568 -29.60 5.61 -22.40
CA ALA A 568 -29.99 6.54 -21.33
C ALA A 568 -31.01 5.91 -20.36
N ALA A 569 -31.97 5.16 -20.90
CA ALA A 569 -32.92 4.39 -20.10
C ALA A 569 -32.24 3.24 -19.31
N CYS A 570 -31.23 2.60 -19.91
CA CYS A 570 -30.41 1.57 -19.25
C CYS A 570 -29.66 2.15 -18.05
N GLN A 571 -29.00 3.28 -18.25
CA GLN A 571 -28.27 4.03 -17.22
C GLN A 571 -29.20 4.53 -16.09
N THR A 572 -30.36 5.08 -16.44
CA THR A 572 -31.35 5.56 -15.45
C THR A 572 -31.86 4.41 -14.59
N SER A 573 -32.09 3.24 -15.19
CA SER A 573 -32.54 2.06 -14.46
C SER A 573 -31.51 1.55 -13.46
N CYS A 574 -30.22 1.64 -13.77
CA CYS A 574 -29.14 1.29 -12.85
C CYS A 574 -29.20 2.09 -11.53
N LEU A 575 -29.53 3.38 -11.59
CA LEU A 575 -29.66 4.23 -10.39
C LEU A 575 -30.78 3.80 -9.44
N SER A 576 -31.69 2.92 -9.88
CA SER A 576 -32.75 2.35 -9.05
C SER A 576 -32.30 1.10 -8.27
N PHE A 577 -31.03 0.70 -8.35
CA PHE A 577 -30.49 -0.43 -7.61
C PHE A 577 -29.34 0.02 -6.71
N ALA A 578 -29.38 -0.39 -5.44
CA ALA A 578 -28.42 0.02 -4.42
C ALA A 578 -26.95 -0.13 -4.83
N ASN A 579 -26.59 -1.27 -5.40
CA ASN A 579 -25.20 -1.61 -5.71
C ASN A 579 -24.85 -1.51 -7.20
N CYS A 580 -25.71 -0.92 -8.04
CA CYS A 580 -25.40 -0.81 -9.46
C CYS A 580 -24.39 0.33 -9.69
N ALA A 581 -23.15 -0.05 -10.01
CA ALA A 581 -22.03 0.85 -10.20
C ALA A 581 -21.77 1.15 -11.68
N SER A 582 -22.14 0.24 -12.59
CA SER A 582 -21.86 0.37 -14.01
C SER A 582 -22.87 -0.40 -14.87
N VAL A 583 -23.03 0.01 -16.13
CA VAL A 583 -23.83 -0.72 -17.12
C VAL A 583 -23.07 -0.98 -18.40
N SER A 584 -23.42 -2.06 -19.12
CA SER A 584 -23.12 -2.20 -20.55
C SER A 584 -24.42 -2.21 -21.35
N TYR A 585 -24.35 -1.74 -22.60
CA TYR A 585 -25.52 -1.64 -23.48
C TYR A 585 -25.14 -2.05 -24.90
N SER A 586 -25.79 -3.09 -25.43
CA SER A 586 -25.56 -3.60 -26.79
C SER A 586 -26.87 -4.03 -27.44
N GLY A 587 -27.18 -3.49 -28.63
CA GLY A 587 -28.47 -3.67 -29.28
C GLY A 587 -29.62 -3.09 -28.45
N THR A 588 -30.36 -3.95 -27.76
CA THR A 588 -31.39 -3.61 -26.76
C THR A 588 -31.06 -4.14 -25.38
N THR A 589 -30.00 -4.92 -25.24
CA THR A 589 -29.63 -5.58 -24.00
C THR A 589 -28.89 -4.60 -23.09
N CYS A 590 -29.42 -4.41 -21.88
CA CYS A 590 -28.84 -3.64 -20.80
C CYS A 590 -28.39 -4.59 -19.70
N THR A 591 -27.09 -4.61 -19.40
CA THR A 591 -26.51 -5.43 -18.33
C THR A 591 -26.04 -4.53 -17.20
N TYR A 592 -26.42 -4.86 -15.97
CA TYR A 592 -26.09 -4.13 -14.75
C TYR A 592 -24.92 -4.80 -14.03
N PHE A 593 -23.97 -4.00 -13.58
CA PHE A 593 -22.81 -4.47 -12.83
C PHE A 593 -22.69 -3.75 -11.49
N GLY A 594 -22.30 -4.49 -10.46
CA GLY A 594 -22.14 -3.99 -9.11
C GLY A 594 -21.09 -4.77 -8.33
N PRO A 595 -20.33 -4.12 -7.45
CA PRO A 595 -19.38 -4.79 -6.59
C PRO A 595 -20.08 -5.70 -5.58
N VAL A 596 -19.35 -6.69 -5.09
CA VAL A 596 -19.88 -7.68 -4.16
C VAL A 596 -19.85 -7.13 -2.74
N ALA A 597 -20.89 -7.41 -1.95
CA ALA A 597 -20.98 -6.98 -0.55
C ALA A 597 -19.83 -7.56 0.32
N THR A 598 -19.38 -6.78 1.31
CA THR A 598 -18.31 -7.17 2.23
C THR A 598 -18.38 -6.40 3.56
N GLN A 599 -17.34 -6.52 4.38
CA GLN A 599 -17.25 -5.94 5.72
C GLN A 599 -16.92 -4.44 5.74
N ALA A 600 -17.05 -3.84 6.93
CA ALA A 600 -16.71 -2.44 7.19
C ALA A 600 -15.24 -2.12 6.87
N GLY A 601 -15.01 -0.89 6.39
CA GLY A 601 -13.69 -0.39 6.06
C GLY A 601 -13.17 -0.78 4.67
N ILE A 602 -13.97 -1.50 3.86
CA ILE A 602 -13.66 -1.83 2.47
C ILE A 602 -14.58 -1.06 1.52
N TYR A 603 -13.99 -0.50 0.48
CA TYR A 603 -14.66 0.35 -0.50
C TYR A 603 -14.37 -0.13 -1.92
N ALA A 604 -15.42 -0.30 -2.72
CA ALA A 604 -15.32 -0.57 -4.14
C ALA A 604 -15.52 0.74 -4.90
N GLY A 605 -14.46 1.24 -5.52
CA GLY A 605 -14.45 2.51 -6.22
C GLY A 605 -14.20 2.39 -7.71
N TRP A 606 -14.48 3.48 -8.41
CA TRP A 606 -14.13 3.68 -9.80
C TRP A 606 -13.86 5.15 -10.11
N VAL A 607 -13.02 5.37 -11.10
CA VAL A 607 -12.47 6.67 -11.47
C VAL A 607 -12.30 6.76 -12.98
N VAL A 608 -12.52 7.95 -13.53
CA VAL A 608 -12.19 8.30 -14.91
C VAL A 608 -11.54 9.67 -14.90
N ASP A 609 -10.26 9.74 -15.25
CA ASP A 609 -9.67 10.99 -15.72
C ASP A 609 -9.67 10.97 -17.26
N PRO A 610 -10.56 11.74 -17.91
CA PRO A 610 -10.64 11.74 -19.36
C PRO A 610 -9.53 12.58 -20.01
N ILE A 611 -8.69 13.26 -19.22
CA ILE A 611 -7.63 14.12 -19.73
C ILE A 611 -6.29 13.41 -19.73
N VAL A 612 -5.57 13.57 -20.83
CA VAL A 612 -4.16 13.20 -20.93
C VAL A 612 -3.35 14.46 -21.24
N TRP A 613 -2.43 14.78 -20.33
CA TRP A 613 -1.42 15.81 -20.56
C TRP A 613 -0.25 15.22 -21.35
N ASN A 614 0.20 15.92 -22.39
CA ASN A 614 1.26 15.47 -23.27
C ASN A 614 2.29 16.58 -23.52
N GLU A 615 3.50 16.17 -23.86
CA GLU A 615 4.54 17.06 -24.35
C GLU A 615 5.25 16.51 -25.59
N VAL A 616 5.82 17.44 -26.36
CA VAL A 616 6.87 17.20 -27.34
C VAL A 616 8.09 17.99 -26.86
N ALA A 617 9.13 17.27 -26.43
CA ALA A 617 10.34 17.87 -25.85
C ALA A 617 10.92 18.97 -26.75
N GLY A 618 11.25 20.11 -26.15
CA GLY A 618 11.80 21.30 -26.79
C GLY A 618 10.81 22.09 -27.66
N SER A 619 9.57 21.62 -27.79
CA SER A 619 8.61 22.15 -28.76
C SER A 619 7.34 22.69 -28.11
N MET A 620 6.53 21.82 -27.50
CA MET A 620 5.19 22.21 -27.03
C MET A 620 4.63 21.26 -25.97
N GLN A 621 3.66 21.76 -25.23
CA GLN A 621 2.72 20.94 -24.47
C GLN A 621 1.34 20.99 -25.13
N TYR A 622 0.61 19.89 -25.04
CA TYR A 622 -0.75 19.79 -25.53
C TYR A 622 -1.55 18.83 -24.66
N VAL A 623 -2.84 19.05 -24.60
CA VAL A 623 -3.76 18.26 -23.79
C VAL A 623 -4.75 17.59 -24.72
N THR A 624 -5.12 16.36 -24.38
CA THR A 624 -6.05 15.57 -25.18
C THR A 624 -7.12 14.98 -24.30
N MET A 625 -8.31 14.84 -24.87
CA MET A 625 -9.42 14.10 -24.27
C MET A 625 -9.77 12.96 -25.23
N PRO A 626 -9.23 11.74 -25.01
CA PRO A 626 -9.52 10.60 -25.85
C PRO A 626 -11.00 10.23 -25.78
N LYS A 627 -11.48 9.61 -26.85
CA LYS A 627 -12.85 9.12 -26.98
C LYS A 627 -13.92 10.20 -26.79
N ARG A 628 -13.65 11.37 -27.34
CA ARG A 628 -14.52 12.54 -27.29
C ARG A 628 -14.56 13.22 -28.64
N SER A 629 -15.71 13.81 -28.96
CA SER A 629 -15.92 14.60 -30.15
C SER A 629 -16.63 15.90 -29.82
N ILE A 630 -16.42 16.90 -30.67
CA ILE A 630 -17.14 18.18 -30.62
C ILE A 630 -17.76 18.45 -31.97
N SER A 631 -18.88 19.18 -31.99
CA SER A 631 -19.37 19.76 -33.25
C SER A 631 -18.39 20.84 -33.70
N THR A 632 -18.05 20.84 -34.98
CA THR A 632 -17.21 21.86 -35.61
C THR A 632 -18.04 22.98 -36.25
N GLN A 633 -19.36 22.98 -36.05
CA GLN A 633 -20.22 24.07 -36.52
C GLN A 633 -19.86 25.39 -35.82
N GLY A 634 -19.62 26.44 -36.63
CA GLY A 634 -19.21 27.77 -36.13
C GLY A 634 -17.69 27.93 -35.92
N PHE A 635 -16.90 26.89 -36.19
CA PHE A 635 -15.44 26.95 -36.19
C PHE A 635 -14.88 27.14 -37.60
N THR A 636 -13.68 27.70 -37.71
CA THR A 636 -12.89 27.59 -38.95
C THR A 636 -12.10 26.29 -38.90
N THR A 637 -12.29 25.41 -39.90
CA THR A 637 -11.64 24.10 -39.93
C THR A 637 -10.91 23.83 -41.23
N THR A 638 -9.83 23.04 -41.13
CA THR A 638 -9.14 22.41 -42.26
C THR A 638 -8.78 20.97 -41.87
N THR A 639 -8.62 20.08 -42.84
CA THR A 639 -8.32 18.67 -42.59
C THR A 639 -6.99 18.25 -43.21
N ALA A 640 -6.35 17.27 -42.60
CA ALA A 640 -5.22 16.54 -43.17
C ALA A 640 -5.45 15.03 -43.01
N SER A 641 -5.26 14.31 -44.11
CA SER A 641 -5.30 12.85 -44.15
C SER A 641 -3.92 12.25 -43.90
N SER A 642 -3.86 10.93 -43.69
CA SER A 642 -2.61 10.18 -43.50
C SER A 642 -1.80 10.57 -42.25
N ILE A 643 -2.46 11.14 -41.25
CA ILE A 643 -1.86 11.43 -39.95
C ILE A 643 -1.91 10.17 -39.08
N LYS A 644 -0.75 9.68 -38.65
CA LYS A 644 -0.62 8.35 -38.01
C LYS A 644 -0.86 8.34 -36.51
N SER A 645 -0.87 9.49 -35.85
CA SER A 645 -1.02 9.56 -34.40
C SER A 645 -1.57 10.89 -33.93
N VAL A 646 -2.09 10.89 -32.70
CA VAL A 646 -2.54 12.10 -31.98
C VAL A 646 -1.39 13.11 -31.84
N SER A 647 -0.18 12.65 -31.51
CA SER A 647 1.01 13.52 -31.41
C SER A 647 1.40 14.17 -32.74
N ALA A 648 1.29 13.43 -33.86
CA ALA A 648 1.51 13.98 -35.19
C ALA A 648 0.43 15.02 -35.58
N CYS A 649 -0.82 14.76 -35.20
CA CYS A 649 -1.93 15.71 -35.38
C CYS A 649 -1.69 17.01 -34.60
N ALA A 650 -1.32 16.89 -33.31
CA ALA A 650 -0.99 18.03 -32.46
C ALA A 650 0.21 18.83 -33.01
N THR A 651 1.30 18.15 -33.40
CA THR A 651 2.49 18.81 -33.96
C THR A 651 2.13 19.59 -35.23
N SER A 652 1.31 19.00 -36.10
CA SER A 652 0.85 19.67 -37.31
C SER A 652 -0.08 20.84 -37.02
N ALA A 653 -0.94 20.75 -36.00
CA ALA A 653 -1.79 21.84 -35.55
C ALA A 653 -0.96 23.02 -35.03
N LYS A 654 0.09 22.74 -34.24
CA LYS A 654 1.04 23.76 -33.77
C LYS A 654 1.75 24.46 -34.92
N THR A 655 2.27 23.72 -35.91
CA THR A 655 2.92 24.31 -37.10
C THR A 655 1.98 25.21 -37.89
N LYS A 656 0.68 24.90 -37.92
CA LYS A 656 -0.36 25.73 -38.55
C LYS A 656 -0.89 26.85 -37.66
N ASN A 657 -0.35 27.03 -36.45
CA ASN A 657 -0.80 28.00 -35.45
C ASN A 657 -2.29 27.88 -35.09
N VAL A 658 -2.77 26.64 -34.96
CA VAL A 658 -4.17 26.33 -34.62
C VAL A 658 -4.30 25.93 -33.16
N ILE A 659 -5.37 26.39 -32.50
CA ILE A 659 -5.61 26.21 -31.06
C ILE A 659 -6.02 24.76 -30.73
N MET A 660 -6.99 24.23 -31.47
CA MET A 660 -7.61 22.92 -31.20
C MET A 660 -7.44 21.97 -32.39
N PHE A 661 -7.54 20.68 -32.13
CA PHE A 661 -7.58 19.65 -33.16
C PHE A 661 -8.49 18.50 -32.76
N SER A 662 -8.89 17.70 -33.74
CA SER A 662 -9.61 16.45 -33.58
C SER A 662 -8.97 15.38 -34.45
N TYR A 663 -8.56 14.27 -33.84
CA TYR A 663 -7.94 13.13 -34.52
C TYR A 663 -8.91 11.95 -34.56
N ASP A 664 -9.29 11.49 -35.75
CA ASP A 664 -10.11 10.28 -35.96
C ASP A 664 -9.19 9.12 -36.32
N SER A 665 -8.98 8.20 -35.37
CA SER A 665 -8.09 7.04 -35.55
C SER A 665 -8.59 6.08 -36.62
N SER A 666 -9.91 5.98 -36.81
CA SER A 666 -10.51 5.09 -37.81
C SER A 666 -10.24 5.53 -39.25
N LYS A 667 -9.96 6.82 -39.44
CA LYS A 667 -9.71 7.45 -40.75
C LYS A 667 -8.29 7.99 -40.90
N SER A 668 -7.45 7.87 -39.88
CA SER A 668 -6.13 8.51 -39.82
C SER A 668 -6.18 9.99 -40.24
N THR A 669 -7.23 10.70 -39.81
CA THR A 669 -7.54 12.07 -40.25
C THR A 669 -7.45 13.03 -39.08
N CYS A 670 -6.76 14.15 -39.28
CA CYS A 670 -6.63 15.25 -38.33
C CYS A 670 -7.45 16.45 -38.83
N THR A 671 -8.37 16.95 -38.01
CA THR A 671 -9.11 18.20 -38.26
C THR A 671 -8.51 19.29 -37.39
N TYR A 672 -8.02 20.36 -37.99
CA TYR A 672 -7.54 21.55 -37.30
C TYR A 672 -8.73 22.49 -37.05
N ILE A 673 -8.86 23.00 -35.82
CA ILE A 673 -10.05 23.71 -35.35
C ILE A 673 -9.63 25.05 -34.74
N THR A 674 -10.06 26.15 -35.35
CA THR A 674 -9.87 27.51 -34.81
C THR A 674 -11.21 28.03 -34.26
N PRO A 675 -11.30 28.28 -32.94
CA PRO A 675 -12.46 28.92 -32.34
C PRO A 675 -12.72 30.32 -32.92
N PRO A 676 -13.99 30.75 -33.03
CA PRO A 676 -14.32 32.09 -33.52
C PRO A 676 -13.97 33.19 -32.52
N LYS A 677 -13.79 34.42 -33.04
CA LYS A 677 -13.74 35.66 -32.27
C LYS A 677 -15.02 36.46 -32.51
N PRO A 678 -16.01 36.41 -31.61
CA PRO A 678 -17.27 37.13 -31.78
C PRO A 678 -17.08 38.64 -31.58
N SER A 679 -18.11 39.43 -31.90
CA SER A 679 -18.07 40.90 -31.83
C SER A 679 -17.87 41.44 -30.40
N ASN A 680 -18.30 40.71 -29.37
CA ASN A 680 -18.04 41.02 -27.95
C ASN A 680 -16.70 40.43 -27.43
N SER A 681 -15.77 40.05 -28.31
CA SER A 681 -14.51 39.38 -27.95
C SER A 681 -13.72 40.06 -26.81
N ALA A 682 -13.77 41.39 -26.65
CA ALA A 682 -13.04 42.07 -25.58
C ALA A 682 -13.41 41.62 -24.15
N SER A 683 -14.63 41.09 -23.92
CA SER A 683 -15.06 40.60 -22.60
C SER A 683 -14.89 39.09 -22.41
N LEU A 684 -14.56 38.34 -23.46
CA LEU A 684 -14.56 36.88 -23.45
C LEU A 684 -13.19 36.28 -23.13
N ASN A 685 -13.21 35.30 -22.24
CA ASN A 685 -12.03 34.55 -21.80
C ASN A 685 -12.30 33.06 -22.00
N LEU A 686 -11.78 32.48 -23.09
CA LEU A 686 -11.73 31.03 -23.29
C LEU A 686 -10.55 30.46 -22.49
N GLN A 687 -10.82 29.48 -21.64
CA GLN A 687 -9.81 28.73 -20.90
C GLN A 687 -10.02 27.24 -21.14
N LEU A 688 -9.11 26.61 -21.89
CA LEU A 688 -9.11 25.16 -22.06
C LEU A 688 -8.33 24.51 -20.92
N PHE A 689 -8.74 23.32 -20.50
CA PHE A 689 -8.13 22.63 -19.36
C PHE A 689 -6.64 22.35 -19.60
N ASN A 690 -5.80 22.50 -18.58
CA ASN A 690 -4.40 22.10 -18.63
C ASN A 690 -3.98 21.50 -17.28
N TYR A 691 -3.35 22.28 -16.41
CA TYR A 691 -3.20 21.96 -14.99
C TYR A 691 -3.65 23.17 -14.17
N PRO A 692 -4.05 22.99 -12.89
CA PRO A 692 -4.85 23.98 -12.17
C PRO A 692 -4.23 25.39 -12.09
N THR A 693 -2.90 25.48 -11.98
CA THR A 693 -2.18 26.76 -11.86
C THR A 693 -1.85 27.41 -13.20
N SER A 694 -2.04 26.74 -14.35
CA SER A 694 -1.79 27.33 -15.67
C SER A 694 -2.72 26.77 -16.76
N PRO A 695 -4.01 27.14 -16.74
CA PRO A 695 -4.94 26.78 -17.81
C PRO A 695 -4.50 27.38 -19.16
N ALA A 696 -4.94 26.77 -20.27
CA ALA A 696 -4.66 27.28 -21.60
C ALA A 696 -5.60 28.46 -21.93
N LYS A 697 -5.12 29.68 -21.69
CA LYS A 697 -5.90 30.93 -21.82
C LYS A 697 -5.85 31.49 -23.25
N TYR A 698 -7.02 31.84 -23.79
CA TYR A 698 -7.20 32.39 -25.14
C TYR A 698 -8.15 33.60 -25.12
N ALA A 699 -7.58 34.80 -24.98
CA ALA A 699 -8.36 36.03 -24.91
C ALA A 699 -9.11 36.32 -26.22
N GLY A 700 -10.38 36.70 -26.10
CA GLY A 700 -11.24 37.08 -27.22
C GLY A 700 -11.78 35.95 -28.09
N TYR A 701 -11.43 34.70 -27.77
CA TYR A 701 -12.01 33.52 -28.38
C TYR A 701 -13.23 33.05 -27.60
N SER A 702 -14.16 32.38 -28.29
CA SER A 702 -15.30 31.68 -27.68
C SER A 702 -15.47 30.31 -28.31
N LEU A 703 -16.15 29.41 -27.60
CA LEU A 703 -16.69 28.18 -28.18
C LEU A 703 -18.16 28.41 -28.58
N PRO A 704 -18.60 28.01 -29.79
CA PRO A 704 -20.01 27.99 -30.14
C PRO A 704 -20.83 27.13 -29.18
N GLN A 705 -22.08 27.50 -28.88
CA GLN A 705 -22.98 26.68 -28.03
C GLN A 705 -23.24 25.29 -28.62
N THR A 706 -23.10 25.13 -29.94
CA THR A 706 -23.24 23.85 -30.65
C THR A 706 -22.08 22.88 -30.43
N THR A 707 -20.97 23.33 -29.84
CA THR A 707 -19.72 22.54 -29.67
C THR A 707 -19.95 21.22 -28.92
N GLY A 708 -20.85 21.21 -27.96
CA GLY A 708 -21.21 20.10 -27.10
C GLY A 708 -22.32 20.51 -26.14
N SER A 709 -22.51 19.80 -25.03
CA SER A 709 -23.41 20.28 -23.98
C SER A 709 -22.75 21.39 -23.16
N THR A 710 -23.53 22.37 -22.73
CA THR A 710 -23.05 23.50 -21.95
C THR A 710 -23.75 23.58 -20.59
N HIS A 711 -22.99 24.01 -19.58
CA HIS A 711 -23.50 24.19 -18.21
C HIS A 711 -23.10 25.56 -17.70
N ALA A 712 -24.10 26.34 -17.26
CA ALA A 712 -23.85 27.61 -16.59
C ALA A 712 -23.37 27.34 -15.15
N VAL A 713 -22.31 28.03 -14.74
CA VAL A 713 -21.71 27.88 -13.40
C VAL A 713 -21.51 29.26 -12.80
N ASN A 714 -21.62 29.37 -11.48
CA ASN A 714 -21.41 30.63 -10.79
C ASN A 714 -19.92 30.82 -10.50
N ALA A 715 -19.33 31.88 -11.07
CA ALA A 715 -17.95 32.28 -10.79
C ALA A 715 -17.80 33.80 -10.87
N GLY A 716 -16.96 34.37 -10.01
CA GLY A 716 -16.72 35.82 -9.97
C GLY A 716 -15.74 36.33 -11.04
N ASN A 717 -14.89 35.46 -11.55
CA ASN A 717 -13.85 35.75 -12.54
C ASN A 717 -13.52 34.50 -13.37
N ALA A 718 -12.69 34.66 -14.40
CA ALA A 718 -12.30 33.57 -15.29
C ALA A 718 -11.53 32.45 -14.57
N ASP A 719 -10.59 32.79 -13.68
CA ASP A 719 -9.77 31.77 -13.01
C ASP A 719 -10.61 30.90 -12.06
N ASP A 720 -11.57 31.48 -11.34
CA ASP A 720 -12.52 30.70 -10.54
C ASP A 720 -13.47 29.88 -11.41
N CYS A 721 -13.88 30.42 -12.57
CA CYS A 721 -14.66 29.68 -13.56
C CYS A 721 -13.92 28.42 -14.03
N GLN A 722 -12.63 28.53 -14.37
CA GLN A 722 -11.84 27.37 -14.79
C GLN A 722 -11.57 26.37 -13.67
N LYS A 723 -11.35 26.82 -12.43
CA LYS A 723 -11.14 25.89 -11.29
C LYS A 723 -12.33 24.95 -11.06
N LEU A 724 -13.54 25.40 -11.42
CA LEU A 724 -14.76 24.58 -11.33
C LEU A 724 -14.85 23.56 -12.47
N CYS A 725 -14.10 23.73 -13.55
CA CYS A 725 -13.96 22.75 -14.60
C CYS A 725 -12.99 21.64 -14.16
N VAL A 726 -13.53 20.67 -13.42
CA VAL A 726 -12.85 19.40 -13.07
C VAL A 726 -13.32 18.31 -14.04
N PRO A 727 -12.47 17.84 -14.99
CA PRO A 727 -12.87 16.94 -16.07
C PRO A 727 -13.43 15.59 -15.60
N SER A 728 -12.87 15.01 -14.53
CA SER A 728 -13.33 13.76 -13.93
C SER A 728 -14.67 13.87 -13.19
N ILE A 729 -15.14 15.09 -12.92
CA ILE A 729 -16.41 15.38 -12.22
C ILE A 729 -17.43 15.88 -13.25
N SER A 730 -17.11 16.98 -13.92
CA SER A 730 -18.06 17.66 -14.80
C SER A 730 -18.01 17.20 -16.26
N GLY A 731 -17.01 16.40 -16.64
CA GLY A 731 -16.75 16.04 -18.04
C GLY A 731 -16.28 17.21 -18.91
N CYS A 732 -16.03 18.38 -18.31
CA CYS A 732 -15.65 19.57 -19.07
C CYS A 732 -14.25 19.43 -19.70
N PHE A 733 -14.03 20.11 -20.82
CA PHE A 733 -12.70 20.28 -21.41
C PHE A 733 -12.22 21.74 -21.42
N GLY A 734 -13.12 22.69 -21.11
CA GLY A 734 -12.81 24.10 -21.05
C GLY A 734 -14.02 24.95 -20.66
N THR A 735 -13.76 26.23 -20.42
CA THR A 735 -14.74 27.22 -19.99
C THR A 735 -14.66 28.48 -20.83
N VAL A 736 -15.78 29.20 -20.91
CA VAL A 736 -15.82 30.59 -21.39
C VAL A 736 -16.39 31.45 -20.27
N PHE A 737 -15.63 32.46 -19.85
CA PHE A 737 -16.09 33.49 -18.92
C PHE A 737 -16.27 34.81 -19.64
N ASP A 738 -17.46 35.40 -19.53
CA ASP A 738 -17.77 36.74 -20.02
C ASP A 738 -17.69 37.73 -18.85
N SER A 739 -16.70 38.62 -18.89
CA SER A 739 -16.48 39.61 -17.82
C SER A 739 -17.54 40.70 -17.75
N SER A 740 -18.29 40.92 -18.85
CA SER A 740 -19.34 41.94 -18.91
C SER A 740 -20.61 41.49 -18.18
N SER A 741 -21.03 40.24 -18.42
CA SER A 741 -22.21 39.62 -17.80
C SER A 741 -21.88 38.87 -16.51
N LYS A 742 -20.60 38.61 -16.23
CA LYS A 742 -20.09 37.74 -15.15
C LYS A 742 -20.64 36.31 -15.25
N THR A 743 -20.85 35.82 -16.46
CA THR A 743 -21.34 34.45 -16.69
C THR A 743 -20.19 33.50 -17.01
N CYS A 744 -20.14 32.37 -16.32
CA CYS A 744 -19.23 31.26 -16.60
C CYS A 744 -19.98 30.11 -17.27
N THR A 745 -19.45 29.57 -18.36
CA THR A 745 -20.02 28.43 -19.09
C THR A 745 -18.98 27.33 -19.23
N HIS A 746 -19.30 26.12 -18.79
CA HIS A 746 -18.51 24.91 -19.03
C HIS A 746 -18.94 24.25 -20.34
N TYR A 747 -17.97 23.68 -21.07
CA TYR A 747 -18.20 22.93 -22.30
C TYR A 747 -17.81 21.47 -22.08
N VAL A 748 -18.77 20.57 -22.36
CA VAL A 748 -18.64 19.12 -22.21
C VAL A 748 -18.74 18.50 -23.60
N PRO A 749 -17.76 17.70 -24.05
CA PRO A 749 -17.78 17.10 -25.37
C PRO A 749 -18.63 15.83 -25.39
N SER A 750 -19.10 15.45 -26.57
CA SER A 750 -19.84 14.20 -26.78
C SER A 750 -18.90 13.00 -26.78
N TYR A 751 -19.44 11.81 -26.48
CA TYR A 751 -18.68 10.57 -26.62
C TYR A 751 -18.43 10.20 -28.09
N SER A 752 -17.24 9.66 -28.37
CA SER A 752 -16.91 9.04 -29.66
C SER A 752 -15.91 7.92 -29.42
N ALA A 753 -16.09 6.73 -30.02
CA ALA A 753 -15.16 5.64 -29.80
C ALA A 753 -13.79 5.83 -30.50
N THR A 754 -13.73 6.63 -31.56
CA THR A 754 -12.56 6.73 -32.45
C THR A 754 -11.91 8.11 -32.47
N ILE A 755 -12.59 9.13 -31.95
CA ILE A 755 -12.12 10.51 -32.00
C ILE A 755 -11.42 10.90 -30.69
N THR A 756 -10.27 11.56 -30.82
CA THR A 756 -9.59 12.26 -29.74
C THR A 756 -9.57 13.75 -30.05
N ILE A 757 -10.17 14.57 -29.19
CA ILE A 757 -9.99 16.02 -29.27
C ILE A 757 -8.73 16.42 -28.50
N GLY A 758 -8.10 17.50 -28.92
CA GLY A 758 -6.99 18.08 -28.18
C GLY A 758 -6.78 19.55 -28.49
N TRP A 759 -5.94 20.18 -27.67
CA TRP A 759 -5.59 21.58 -27.82
C TRP A 759 -4.16 21.82 -27.38
N ILE A 760 -3.53 22.76 -28.05
CA ILE A 760 -2.16 23.18 -27.75
C ILE A 760 -2.24 24.08 -26.51
N ALA A 761 -1.31 23.95 -25.56
CA ALA A 761 -1.20 24.95 -24.49
C ALA A 761 -0.29 26.10 -24.97
N PRO A 762 -0.62 27.37 -24.68
CA PRO A 762 0.26 28.49 -24.98
C PRO A 762 1.64 28.33 -24.34
N ASP A 763 2.69 28.78 -25.04
CA ASP A 763 4.06 28.80 -24.51
C ASP A 763 4.35 30.16 -23.87
N ASN A 764 3.69 30.42 -22.73
CA ASN A 764 3.71 31.72 -22.04
C ASN A 764 4.44 31.69 -20.68
N LEU A 765 4.91 30.53 -20.24
CA LEU A 765 5.68 30.39 -19.01
C LEU A 765 7.18 30.41 -19.30
N PRO A 766 8.00 30.97 -18.40
CA PRO A 766 9.45 30.92 -18.53
C PRO A 766 9.95 29.46 -18.61
N LYS A 767 10.97 29.21 -19.45
CA LYS A 767 11.60 27.89 -19.60
C LYS A 767 12.83 27.69 -18.73
N SER A 768 13.28 28.76 -18.07
CA SER A 768 14.43 28.80 -17.17
C SER A 768 14.35 30.02 -16.26
N VAL A 769 15.18 30.03 -15.22
CA VAL A 769 15.37 31.19 -14.35
C VAL A 769 16.24 32.22 -15.07
N ALA A 770 15.68 33.39 -15.38
CA ALA A 770 16.39 34.42 -16.14
C ALA A 770 17.52 35.10 -15.34
N ASN A 771 17.26 35.43 -14.08
CA ASN A 771 18.22 36.11 -13.18
C ASN A 771 18.24 35.37 -11.83
N PRO A 772 18.99 34.27 -11.71
CA PRO A 772 18.97 33.46 -10.49
C PRO A 772 19.62 34.21 -9.33
N THR A 773 18.91 34.31 -8.21
CA THR A 773 19.45 34.83 -6.94
C THR A 773 19.94 33.70 -6.03
N ALA A 774 19.54 32.46 -6.32
CA ALA A 774 19.96 31.28 -5.61
C ALA A 774 20.14 30.07 -6.55
N VAL A 775 20.97 29.11 -6.14
CA VAL A 775 21.11 27.81 -6.78
C VAL A 775 21.16 26.70 -5.73
N ASN A 776 20.30 25.70 -5.90
CA ASN A 776 20.25 24.51 -5.05
C ASN A 776 20.68 23.30 -5.89
N PHE A 777 21.84 22.76 -5.55
CA PHE A 777 22.37 21.53 -6.11
C PHE A 777 21.82 20.31 -5.35
N PHE A 778 21.53 19.26 -6.09
CA PHE A 778 21.20 17.93 -5.60
C PHE A 778 22.14 16.95 -6.29
N VAL A 779 23.21 16.56 -5.61
CA VAL A 779 24.23 15.66 -6.18
C VAL A 779 24.00 14.29 -5.59
N ASN A 780 23.53 13.38 -6.44
CA ASN A 780 23.01 12.09 -6.00
C ASN A 780 23.68 10.90 -6.68
N ALA A 781 23.73 9.79 -5.94
CA ALA A 781 24.12 8.50 -6.50
C ALA A 781 23.10 8.06 -7.54
N HIS A 782 21.82 8.13 -7.19
CA HIS A 782 20.72 7.69 -8.02
C HIS A 782 19.67 8.76 -8.28
N GLN A 783 18.80 8.47 -9.24
CA GLN A 783 17.81 9.38 -9.78
C GLN A 783 16.70 9.74 -8.80
N ASP A 784 16.38 8.89 -7.83
CA ASP A 784 15.25 9.02 -6.90
C ASP A 784 15.65 9.45 -5.47
N ASP A 785 16.95 9.47 -5.15
CA ASP A 785 17.43 9.73 -3.79
C ASP A 785 16.94 11.08 -3.23
N HIS A 786 16.90 12.12 -4.08
CA HIS A 786 16.48 13.46 -3.65
C HIS A 786 14.96 13.56 -3.44
N GLU A 787 14.18 12.81 -4.22
CA GLU A 787 12.74 12.67 -4.04
C GLU A 787 12.38 11.93 -2.73
N LEU A 788 13.23 11.01 -2.27
CA LEU A 788 13.06 10.32 -0.99
C LEU A 788 13.56 11.16 0.19
N PHE A 789 14.82 11.55 0.15
CA PHE A 789 15.55 12.01 1.35
C PHE A 789 15.73 13.52 1.43
N MET A 790 15.30 14.27 0.41
CA MET A 790 15.50 15.74 0.32
C MET A 790 14.25 16.47 -0.19
N ALA A 791 13.08 15.83 -0.10
CA ALA A 791 11.85 16.27 -0.73
C ALA A 791 11.36 17.67 -0.30
N THR A 792 11.56 18.08 0.96
CA THR A 792 11.17 19.44 1.36
C THR A 792 12.08 20.49 0.71
N LYS A 793 13.38 20.20 0.56
CA LYS A 793 14.28 21.10 -0.16
C LYS A 793 13.91 21.20 -1.63
N LEU A 794 13.44 20.12 -2.25
CA LEU A 794 12.89 20.18 -3.60
C LEU A 794 11.63 21.04 -3.66
N TYR A 795 10.67 20.78 -2.79
CA TYR A 795 9.42 21.55 -2.70
C TYR A 795 9.70 23.06 -2.61
N ASP A 796 10.53 23.47 -1.65
CA ASP A 796 10.91 24.87 -1.43
C ASP A 796 11.60 25.48 -2.67
N SER A 797 12.43 24.70 -3.35
CA SER A 797 13.17 25.19 -4.53
C SER A 797 12.26 25.36 -5.75
N PHE A 798 11.34 24.42 -5.98
CA PHE A 798 10.38 24.50 -7.09
C PHE A 798 9.34 25.61 -6.87
N ALA A 799 9.07 25.98 -5.61
CA ALA A 799 8.20 27.10 -5.26
C ALA A 799 8.81 28.49 -5.55
N SER A 800 10.05 28.58 -6.03
CA SER A 800 10.78 29.84 -6.22
C SER A 800 10.97 30.22 -7.69
N LEU A 801 10.63 31.48 -8.03
CA LEU A 801 10.89 32.07 -9.35
C LEU A 801 12.36 32.44 -9.60
N SER A 802 13.19 32.51 -8.56
CA SER A 802 14.59 32.98 -8.66
C SER A 802 15.62 31.96 -8.21
N THR A 803 15.18 30.75 -7.82
CA THR A 803 16.06 29.64 -7.45
C THR A 803 16.22 28.69 -8.62
N LYS A 804 17.46 28.48 -9.05
CA LYS A 804 17.82 27.42 -9.99
C LYS A 804 18.01 26.10 -9.23
N ILE A 805 17.52 25.00 -9.79
CA ILE A 805 17.69 23.65 -9.25
C ILE A 805 18.61 22.89 -10.20
N VAL A 806 19.68 22.30 -9.66
CA VAL A 806 20.65 21.54 -10.46
C VAL A 806 20.83 20.17 -9.86
N MET A 807 20.33 19.16 -10.54
CA MET A 807 20.44 17.76 -10.16
C MET A 807 21.56 17.11 -10.95
N ILE A 808 22.51 16.48 -10.26
CA ILE A 808 23.67 15.81 -10.86
C ILE A 808 23.65 14.36 -10.37
N TYR A 809 23.53 13.42 -11.31
CA TYR A 809 23.49 11.99 -11.00
C TYR A 809 24.82 11.36 -11.37
N THR A 810 25.57 10.88 -10.38
CA THR A 810 26.90 10.31 -10.59
C THR A 810 26.83 8.93 -11.24
N SER A 811 25.78 8.16 -10.99
CA SER A 811 25.52 6.87 -11.63
C SER A 811 24.29 6.88 -12.55
N ALA A 812 24.18 5.87 -13.39
CA ALA A 812 22.99 5.56 -14.18
C ALA A 812 21.88 4.96 -13.32
N GLY A 813 22.19 4.53 -12.09
CA GLY A 813 21.22 3.86 -11.25
C GLY A 813 20.74 2.53 -11.86
N ASP A 814 21.61 1.85 -12.60
CA ASP A 814 21.26 0.73 -13.46
C ASP A 814 21.10 -0.58 -12.70
N ALA A 815 21.52 -0.71 -11.44
CA ALA A 815 21.49 -1.97 -10.69
C ALA A 815 21.99 -3.18 -11.51
N GLY A 816 23.00 -2.98 -12.38
CA GLY A 816 23.54 -3.99 -13.30
C GLY A 816 22.64 -4.37 -14.49
N ALA A 817 21.50 -3.72 -14.66
CA ALA A 817 20.53 -3.95 -15.72
C ALA A 817 20.98 -3.38 -17.07
N THR A 818 20.59 -4.07 -18.15
CA THR A 818 20.90 -3.66 -19.53
C THR A 818 19.66 -3.52 -20.42
N ASP A 819 18.48 -3.57 -19.82
CA ASP A 819 17.17 -3.79 -20.44
C ASP A 819 16.24 -2.56 -20.38
N GLY A 820 16.82 -1.36 -20.29
CA GLY A 820 16.06 -0.11 -20.29
C GLY A 820 15.79 0.50 -18.91
N TRP A 821 16.20 -0.18 -17.83
CA TRP A 821 15.94 0.26 -16.46
C TRP A 821 16.47 1.66 -16.14
N TRP A 822 17.74 1.97 -16.46
CA TRP A 822 18.30 3.29 -16.16
C TRP A 822 17.56 4.40 -16.91
N GLN A 823 17.13 4.16 -18.15
CA GLN A 823 16.32 5.12 -18.91
C GLN A 823 14.97 5.36 -18.24
N ALA A 824 14.34 4.32 -17.69
CA ALA A 824 13.08 4.44 -16.96
C ALA A 824 13.26 5.28 -15.69
N ARG A 825 14.36 5.13 -14.96
CA ARG A 825 14.68 5.97 -13.79
C ARG A 825 14.89 7.44 -14.17
N GLU A 826 15.57 7.72 -15.28
CA GLU A 826 15.67 9.09 -15.81
C GLU A 826 14.29 9.66 -16.13
N GLN A 827 13.39 8.89 -16.76
CA GLN A 827 12.01 9.34 -16.98
C GLN A 827 11.24 9.56 -15.68
N GLY A 828 11.44 8.71 -14.68
CA GLY A 828 10.84 8.84 -13.35
C GLY A 828 11.19 10.17 -12.67
N THR A 829 12.48 10.48 -12.54
CA THR A 829 12.90 11.76 -11.91
C THR A 829 12.46 12.99 -12.71
N ILE A 830 12.44 12.91 -14.05
CA ILE A 830 11.91 13.99 -14.90
C ILE A 830 10.39 14.17 -14.68
N ALA A 831 9.64 13.08 -14.57
CA ALA A 831 8.20 13.13 -14.28
C ALA A 831 7.90 13.71 -12.89
N SER A 832 8.74 13.38 -11.90
CA SER A 832 8.75 13.99 -10.57
C SER A 832 8.95 15.51 -10.66
N ALA A 833 9.98 16.00 -11.35
CA ALA A 833 10.22 17.43 -11.53
C ALA A 833 9.04 18.13 -12.25
N GLN A 834 8.49 17.52 -13.29
CA GLN A 834 7.31 18.03 -13.99
C GLN A 834 6.08 18.14 -13.08
N SER A 835 5.93 17.23 -12.09
CA SER A 835 4.82 17.28 -11.14
C SER A 835 4.86 18.54 -10.28
N PHE A 836 6.02 18.94 -9.77
CA PHE A 836 6.18 20.19 -9.02
C PHE A 836 6.05 21.42 -9.91
N ILE A 837 6.61 21.40 -11.12
CA ILE A 837 6.44 22.51 -12.07
C ILE A 837 4.97 22.76 -12.38
N LYS A 838 4.18 21.69 -12.56
CA LYS A 838 2.72 21.77 -12.74
C LYS A 838 1.99 22.19 -11.46
N LEU A 839 2.46 21.75 -10.29
CA LEU A 839 1.89 22.16 -9.01
C LEU A 839 1.98 23.68 -8.84
N PHE A 840 3.16 24.27 -9.04
CA PHE A 840 3.35 25.70 -8.79
C PHE A 840 2.98 26.59 -9.97
N GLY A 841 3.07 26.10 -11.21
CA GLY A 841 2.71 26.85 -12.42
C GLY A 841 3.60 28.06 -12.70
N LEU A 842 4.82 28.08 -12.15
CA LEU A 842 5.77 29.19 -12.29
C LEU A 842 6.60 29.11 -13.57
N PHE A 843 6.78 27.91 -14.11
CA PHE A 843 7.63 27.63 -15.27
C PHE A 843 6.97 26.65 -16.23
N SER A 844 7.49 26.59 -17.45
CA SER A 844 7.02 25.65 -18.46
C SER A 844 7.39 24.20 -18.07
N PRO A 845 6.42 23.26 -18.06
CA PRO A 845 6.70 21.84 -17.83
C PRO A 845 7.30 21.12 -19.05
N VAL A 846 7.43 21.81 -20.19
CA VAL A 846 7.99 21.22 -21.43
C VAL A 846 9.50 21.06 -21.28
N ARG A 847 9.98 19.83 -21.30
CA ARG A 847 11.42 19.55 -21.15
C ARG A 847 12.21 19.96 -22.38
N THR A 848 13.44 20.42 -22.19
CA THR A 848 14.42 20.65 -23.26
C THR A 848 15.57 19.66 -23.11
N LEU A 849 15.97 19.03 -24.22
CA LEU A 849 17.09 18.09 -24.27
C LEU A 849 18.30 18.80 -24.91
N SER A 850 19.45 18.73 -24.25
CA SER A 850 20.72 19.24 -24.77
C SER A 850 21.88 18.42 -24.23
N THR A 851 23.11 18.78 -24.59
CA THR A 851 24.31 18.23 -23.98
C THR A 851 25.19 19.35 -23.42
N ALA A 852 26.04 19.03 -22.45
CA ALA A 852 27.06 19.92 -21.93
C ALA A 852 28.41 19.23 -21.98
N THR A 853 29.42 19.90 -22.56
CA THR A 853 30.79 19.37 -22.59
C THR A 853 31.57 19.93 -21.41
N ILE A 854 31.94 19.06 -20.46
CA ILE A 854 32.65 19.43 -19.22
C ILE A 854 33.89 18.55 -19.10
N ASN A 855 35.07 19.17 -19.05
CA ASN A 855 36.37 18.48 -18.93
C ASN A 855 36.55 17.32 -19.92
N GLY A 856 36.09 17.49 -21.17
CA GLY A 856 36.20 16.48 -22.22
C GLY A 856 35.10 15.42 -22.24
N HIS A 857 34.15 15.47 -21.30
CA HIS A 857 32.99 14.58 -21.25
C HIS A 857 31.74 15.29 -21.77
N VAL A 858 30.98 14.64 -22.64
CA VAL A 858 29.71 15.15 -23.16
C VAL A 858 28.59 14.57 -22.31
N ILE A 859 27.93 15.39 -21.51
CA ILE A 859 26.95 14.96 -20.50
C ILE A 859 25.54 15.29 -21.00
N GLN A 860 24.60 14.36 -20.85
CA GLN A 860 23.19 14.61 -21.17
C GLN A 860 22.64 15.64 -20.17
N LYS A 861 22.10 16.74 -20.69
CA LYS A 861 21.45 17.80 -19.92
C LYS A 861 19.96 17.82 -20.28
N VAL A 862 19.10 17.76 -19.27
CA VAL A 862 17.65 17.91 -19.44
C VAL A 862 17.20 19.07 -18.57
N SER A 863 16.50 20.05 -19.15
CA SER A 863 15.98 21.21 -18.39
C SER A 863 14.46 21.20 -18.41
N VAL A 864 13.84 21.38 -17.24
CA VAL A 864 12.39 21.49 -17.05
C VAL A 864 12.13 22.67 -16.11
N GLY A 865 11.68 23.79 -16.67
CA GLY A 865 11.48 25.02 -15.92
C GLY A 865 12.74 25.48 -15.17
N ASN A 866 12.68 25.59 -13.84
CA ASN A 866 13.84 25.95 -13.02
C ASN A 866 14.75 24.76 -12.64
N ALA A 867 14.44 23.53 -13.06
CA ALA A 867 15.25 22.35 -12.81
C ALA A 867 16.12 21.94 -14.01
N ILE A 868 17.36 21.55 -13.71
CA ILE A 868 18.36 21.09 -14.67
C ILE A 868 18.92 19.76 -14.17
N HIS A 869 18.77 18.72 -14.98
CA HIS A 869 19.29 17.38 -14.73
C HIS A 869 20.54 17.13 -15.57
N TYR A 870 21.61 16.70 -14.91
CA TYR A 870 22.85 16.23 -15.52
C TYR A 870 23.02 14.74 -15.27
N PHE A 871 22.92 13.94 -16.33
CA PHE A 871 23.06 12.49 -16.26
C PHE A 871 24.45 12.06 -16.71
N LEU A 872 25.32 11.70 -15.75
CA LEU A 872 26.69 11.25 -16.05
C LEU A 872 26.74 9.79 -16.50
N ARG A 873 25.72 9.00 -16.14
CA ARG A 873 25.46 7.64 -16.65
C ARG A 873 26.59 6.63 -16.45
N LEU A 874 27.43 6.78 -15.43
CA LEU A 874 28.34 5.70 -15.04
C LEU A 874 27.52 4.52 -14.49
N SER A 875 27.79 3.29 -14.91
CA SER A 875 27.12 2.16 -14.25
C SER A 875 27.47 2.11 -12.76
N GLU A 876 26.59 1.59 -11.93
CA GLU A 876 26.82 1.43 -10.49
C GLU A 876 28.08 0.59 -10.21
N ALA A 877 28.28 -0.49 -10.96
CA ALA A 877 29.50 -1.29 -10.92
C ALA A 877 30.74 -0.50 -11.38
N GLY A 878 30.58 0.33 -12.40
CA GLY A 878 31.63 1.23 -12.89
C GLY A 878 32.01 2.28 -11.86
N MET A 879 31.03 2.90 -11.21
CA MET A 879 31.23 3.89 -10.16
C MET A 879 31.91 3.26 -8.95
N THR A 880 31.45 2.10 -8.49
CA THR A 880 32.03 1.37 -7.35
C THR A 880 33.49 0.96 -7.60
N SER A 881 33.82 0.56 -8.83
CA SER A 881 35.19 0.16 -9.19
C SER A 881 36.10 1.32 -9.60
N LEU A 882 35.58 2.54 -9.75
CA LEU A 882 36.34 3.71 -10.20
C LEU A 882 37.61 4.04 -9.39
N PRO A 883 37.70 3.79 -8.07
CA PRO A 883 38.93 3.99 -7.32
C PRO A 883 40.11 3.14 -7.80
N SER A 884 39.85 1.98 -8.41
CA SER A 884 40.87 1.04 -8.87
C SER A 884 40.88 0.79 -10.38
N LYS A 885 39.80 1.13 -11.08
CA LYS A 885 39.62 0.85 -12.51
C LYS A 885 38.90 1.99 -13.22
N ALA A 886 39.50 2.48 -14.31
CA ALA A 886 38.85 3.47 -15.17
C ALA A 886 37.52 2.94 -15.73
N THR A 887 36.51 3.80 -15.80
CA THR A 887 35.16 3.45 -16.26
C THR A 887 34.62 4.49 -17.23
N SER A 888 33.62 4.11 -18.04
CA SER A 888 32.97 5.00 -19.01
C SER A 888 31.47 5.06 -18.73
N PRO A 889 30.77 6.15 -19.13
CA PRO A 889 29.31 6.17 -19.17
C PRO A 889 28.76 5.02 -20.02
N ILE A 890 27.63 4.45 -19.61
CA ILE A 890 26.97 3.33 -20.29
C ILE A 890 26.61 3.68 -21.75
N ASP A 891 26.24 4.93 -22.01
CA ASP A 891 25.89 5.43 -23.33
C ASP A 891 27.11 5.91 -24.14
N LYS A 892 28.31 5.98 -23.54
CA LYS A 892 29.53 6.52 -24.15
C LYS A 892 30.78 5.78 -23.72
N SER A 893 30.94 4.56 -24.23
CA SER A 893 32.06 3.66 -23.89
C SER A 893 33.46 4.25 -24.15
N THR A 894 33.58 5.25 -25.02
CA THR A 894 34.85 5.92 -25.35
C THR A 894 35.26 7.04 -24.40
N GLU A 895 34.33 7.60 -23.61
CA GLU A 895 34.57 8.72 -22.70
C GLU A 895 34.95 8.25 -21.30
N LYS A 896 36.22 7.87 -21.10
CA LYS A 896 36.70 7.26 -19.85
C LYS A 896 36.97 8.28 -18.74
N TYR A 897 36.39 8.04 -17.57
CA TYR A 897 36.85 8.59 -16.30
C TYR A 897 38.01 7.74 -15.80
N ALA A 898 39.21 8.35 -15.73
CA ALA A 898 40.42 7.63 -15.36
C ALA A 898 40.43 7.14 -13.89
N ASN A 899 39.81 7.91 -13.00
CA ASN A 899 39.75 7.66 -11.56
C ASN A 899 38.70 8.58 -10.91
N LEU A 900 38.53 8.46 -9.58
CA LEU A 900 37.57 9.27 -8.82
C LEU A 900 37.84 10.77 -8.94
N ALA A 901 39.11 11.20 -8.99
CA ALA A 901 39.46 12.62 -9.11
C ALA A 901 38.99 13.23 -10.45
N ALA A 902 39.03 12.46 -11.55
CA ALA A 902 38.46 12.90 -12.83
C ALA A 902 36.94 13.10 -12.75
N LEU A 903 36.23 12.20 -12.07
CA LEU A 903 34.79 12.34 -11.82
C LEU A 903 34.49 13.54 -10.92
N THR A 904 35.22 13.70 -9.82
CA THR A 904 35.13 14.88 -8.93
C THR A 904 35.33 16.16 -9.71
N ALA A 905 36.35 16.23 -10.57
CA ALA A 905 36.63 17.43 -11.37
C ALA A 905 35.45 17.80 -12.27
N VAL A 906 34.79 16.83 -12.91
CA VAL A 906 33.58 17.07 -13.72
C VAL A 906 32.42 17.60 -12.87
N VAL A 907 32.09 16.93 -11.75
CA VAL A 907 30.98 17.35 -10.86
C VAL A 907 31.21 18.75 -10.30
N ILE A 908 32.42 19.03 -9.80
CA ILE A 908 32.79 20.37 -9.31
C ILE A 908 32.72 21.41 -10.43
N SER A 909 33.13 21.07 -11.65
CA SER A 909 33.07 22.00 -12.79
C SER A 909 31.63 22.34 -13.19
N ILE A 910 30.70 21.37 -13.12
CA ILE A 910 29.27 21.63 -13.30
C ILE A 910 28.77 22.59 -12.22
N MET A 911 29.08 22.32 -10.95
CA MET A 911 28.63 23.19 -9.85
C MET A 911 29.17 24.62 -9.99
N LYS A 912 30.44 24.79 -10.37
CA LYS A 912 31.01 26.12 -10.62
C LYS A 912 30.32 26.84 -11.78
N ALA A 913 30.11 26.15 -12.89
CA ALA A 913 29.45 26.72 -14.06
C ALA A 913 28.03 27.18 -13.73
N GLU A 914 27.31 26.41 -12.93
CA GLU A 914 25.93 26.73 -12.56
C GLU A 914 25.83 27.68 -11.35
N ALA A 915 26.87 27.85 -10.54
CA ALA A 915 26.87 28.77 -9.39
C ALA A 915 27.45 30.16 -9.70
N ALA A 916 28.07 30.35 -10.87
CA ALA A 916 28.79 31.57 -11.21
C ALA A 916 27.94 32.84 -11.05
N GLY A 917 28.38 33.76 -10.18
CA GLY A 917 27.73 35.04 -9.91
C GLY A 917 26.52 34.98 -8.97
N ILE A 918 26.27 33.87 -8.29
CA ILE A 918 25.13 33.64 -7.40
C ILE A 918 25.56 33.70 -5.92
N GLY A 919 24.93 34.63 -5.18
CA GLY A 919 25.22 34.87 -3.76
C GLY A 919 24.71 33.81 -2.78
N ASN A 920 23.73 32.99 -3.18
CA ASN A 920 23.14 31.94 -2.35
C ASN A 920 23.23 30.59 -3.06
N ALA A 921 24.32 29.86 -2.83
CA ALA A 921 24.54 28.54 -3.40
C ALA A 921 24.53 27.47 -2.30
N VAL A 922 23.72 26.44 -2.49
CA VAL A 922 23.57 25.31 -1.56
C VAL A 922 23.72 24.00 -2.31
N VAL A 923 24.49 23.05 -1.80
CA VAL A 923 24.50 21.65 -2.27
C VAL A 923 23.89 20.75 -1.21
N ASN A 924 22.97 19.89 -1.66
CA ASN A 924 22.36 18.83 -0.87
C ASN A 924 22.85 17.50 -1.44
N SER A 925 23.38 16.63 -0.60
CA SER A 925 23.96 15.34 -1.00
C SER A 925 23.86 14.31 0.14
N GLN A 926 24.30 13.07 -0.11
CA GLN A 926 24.21 11.96 0.84
C GLN A 926 25.21 12.09 2.00
N GLN A 927 24.80 11.69 3.20
CA GLN A 927 25.72 11.42 4.30
C GLN A 927 26.69 10.28 3.91
N PHE A 928 27.96 10.43 4.29
CA PHE A 928 29.03 9.53 3.87
C PHE A 928 29.88 8.97 5.02
N ASN A 929 29.69 9.44 6.26
CA ASN A 929 30.41 8.91 7.42
C ASN A 929 29.77 7.65 8.00
N ASP A 930 28.44 7.60 7.98
CA ASP A 930 27.64 6.46 8.43
C ASP A 930 26.66 6.13 7.30
N VAL A 931 26.87 4.98 6.68
CA VAL A 931 26.57 4.73 5.26
C VAL A 931 25.56 3.61 5.14
N ASP A 932 24.51 3.84 4.37
CA ASP A 932 23.55 2.82 3.98
C ASP A 932 24.16 1.90 2.91
N HIS A 933 24.72 2.47 1.84
CA HIS A 933 25.52 1.72 0.87
C HIS A 933 26.58 2.55 0.14
N VAL A 934 27.49 1.85 -0.54
CA VAL A 934 28.75 2.42 -1.04
C VAL A 934 28.59 3.60 -2.01
N LEU A 935 27.56 3.59 -2.88
CA LEU A 935 27.40 4.66 -3.88
C LEU A 935 26.99 5.99 -3.25
N HIS A 936 26.15 5.95 -2.21
CA HIS A 936 25.77 7.12 -1.41
C HIS A 936 27.01 7.72 -0.74
N ALA A 937 27.82 6.89 -0.07
CA ALA A 937 29.06 7.35 0.54
C ALA A 937 30.04 7.95 -0.46
N MET A 938 30.25 7.29 -1.60
CA MET A 938 31.14 7.78 -2.65
C MET A 938 30.68 9.14 -3.18
N THR A 939 29.38 9.32 -3.37
CA THR A 939 28.80 10.57 -3.88
C THR A 939 28.95 11.70 -2.86
N GLY A 940 28.51 11.47 -1.61
CA GLY A 940 28.62 12.47 -0.54
C GLY A 940 30.07 12.88 -0.26
N LYS A 941 30.99 11.90 -0.23
CA LYS A 941 32.42 12.15 -0.05
C LYS A 941 33.03 12.88 -1.23
N LEU A 942 32.65 12.55 -2.47
CA LEU A 942 33.10 13.25 -3.67
C LEU A 942 32.72 14.73 -3.62
N VAL A 943 31.51 15.07 -3.16
CA VAL A 943 31.07 16.45 -2.97
C VAL A 943 31.89 17.13 -1.88
N SER A 944 31.98 16.51 -0.70
CA SER A 944 32.74 17.05 0.46
C SER A 944 34.19 17.37 0.10
N ASP A 945 34.91 16.39 -0.43
CA ASP A 945 36.34 16.53 -0.74
C ASP A 945 36.56 17.51 -1.90
N GLY A 946 35.70 17.45 -2.93
CA GLY A 946 35.79 18.33 -4.10
C GLY A 946 35.52 19.79 -3.77
N VAL A 947 34.49 20.07 -2.96
CA VAL A 947 34.17 21.44 -2.51
C VAL A 947 35.28 21.98 -1.61
N LYS A 948 35.78 21.16 -0.68
CA LYS A 948 36.91 21.54 0.20
C LYS A 948 38.19 21.85 -0.58
N ALA A 949 38.46 21.12 -1.67
CA ALA A 949 39.64 21.32 -2.50
C ALA A 949 39.53 22.55 -3.44
N ASP A 950 38.32 22.98 -3.80
CA ASP A 950 38.12 24.15 -4.66
C ASP A 950 38.15 25.45 -3.86
N SER A 951 39.05 26.37 -4.23
CA SER A 951 39.30 27.63 -3.51
C SER A 951 38.15 28.64 -3.54
N THR A 952 37.17 28.45 -4.43
CA THR A 952 35.97 29.28 -4.58
C THR A 952 34.79 28.65 -3.85
N LEU A 953 34.43 27.42 -4.21
CA LEU A 953 33.27 26.74 -3.64
C LEU A 953 33.42 26.50 -2.13
N SER A 954 34.62 26.18 -1.64
CA SER A 954 34.88 26.02 -0.19
C SER A 954 34.51 27.23 0.65
N LYS A 955 34.44 28.42 0.04
CA LYS A 955 34.06 29.66 0.72
C LYS A 955 32.58 29.92 0.60
N CYS A 956 32.00 29.83 -0.60
CA CYS A 956 30.64 30.33 -0.88
C CYS A 956 29.54 29.28 -0.81
N LEU A 957 29.85 27.99 -1.02
CA LEU A 957 28.85 26.93 -1.13
C LEU A 957 28.49 26.35 0.24
N THR A 958 27.21 26.44 0.63
CA THR A 958 26.69 25.73 1.80
C THR A 958 26.45 24.27 1.46
N GLN A 959 26.93 23.34 2.29
CA GLN A 959 26.81 21.90 2.07
C GLN A 959 25.86 21.30 3.12
N ASN A 960 24.81 20.61 2.68
CA ASN A 960 23.88 19.85 3.51
C ASN A 960 24.00 18.37 3.16
N TYR A 961 24.20 17.53 4.18
CA TYR A 961 24.23 16.09 4.02
C TYR A 961 23.01 15.46 4.68
N PHE A 962 22.26 14.68 3.92
CA PHE A 962 21.05 14.01 4.37
C PHE A 962 21.30 12.53 4.58
N TRP A 963 20.64 11.96 5.59
CA TRP A 963 20.57 10.53 5.77
C TRP A 963 19.73 9.88 4.67
N GLY A 964 20.15 8.70 4.22
CA GLY A 964 19.41 7.83 3.32
C GLY A 964 18.59 6.80 4.11
N TYR A 965 18.80 5.53 3.81
CA TYR A 965 18.02 4.43 4.42
C TYR A 965 18.32 4.19 5.90
N GLN A 966 19.27 4.87 6.54
CA GLN A 966 19.60 4.63 7.96
C GLN A 966 18.45 4.96 8.92
N HIS A 967 17.56 5.89 8.54
CA HIS A 967 16.46 6.40 9.39
C HIS A 967 15.07 6.07 8.84
N TRP A 968 14.95 5.06 7.99
CA TRP A 968 13.70 4.73 7.31
C TRP A 968 12.60 4.18 8.25
N LEU A 969 12.97 3.59 9.39
CA LEU A 969 12.02 3.16 10.44
C LEU A 969 11.69 4.23 11.47
N ASP A 970 12.35 5.38 11.41
CA ASP A 970 12.07 6.47 12.35
C ASP A 970 10.67 7.03 12.10
N SER A 971 10.22 7.94 12.97
CA SER A 971 8.93 8.59 12.77
C SER A 971 8.91 9.42 11.48
N VAL A 972 7.74 9.61 10.87
CA VAL A 972 7.59 10.63 9.81
C VAL A 972 7.91 12.00 10.41
N ASN A 973 8.82 12.76 9.80
CA ASN A 973 9.26 14.06 10.30
C ASN A 973 8.97 15.22 9.34
N MET A 974 8.61 14.92 8.09
CA MET A 974 8.09 15.92 7.17
C MET A 974 6.70 16.40 7.59
N ILE A 975 6.41 17.65 7.28
CA ILE A 975 5.14 18.30 7.58
C ILE A 975 4.48 18.77 6.29
N ASP A 976 3.16 18.92 6.30
CA ASP A 976 2.46 19.51 5.17
C ASP A 976 2.85 20.99 4.94
N PRO A 977 2.90 21.45 3.69
CA PRO A 977 2.44 20.76 2.48
C PRO A 977 3.48 19.81 1.83
N SER A 978 4.77 19.86 2.21
CA SER A 978 5.79 19.05 1.53
C SER A 978 5.59 17.54 1.73
N LEU A 979 5.03 17.12 2.88
CA LEU A 979 4.66 15.73 3.16
C LEU A 979 3.68 15.15 2.13
N SER A 980 2.49 15.75 1.96
CA SER A 980 1.51 15.28 0.98
C SER A 980 2.00 15.41 -0.47
N GLN A 981 2.73 16.48 -0.78
CA GLN A 981 3.25 16.68 -2.13
C GLN A 981 4.39 15.74 -2.49
N GLN A 982 5.17 15.25 -1.52
CA GLN A 982 6.16 14.20 -1.78
C GLN A 982 5.50 12.94 -2.32
N ARG A 983 4.35 12.53 -1.76
CA ARG A 983 3.62 11.35 -2.24
C ARG A 983 3.11 11.52 -3.67
N THR A 984 2.61 12.73 -3.99
CA THR A 984 2.17 13.07 -5.36
C THR A 984 3.33 13.03 -6.35
N MET A 985 4.48 13.62 -5.98
CA MET A 985 5.71 13.58 -6.77
C MET A 985 6.23 12.15 -6.95
N TRP A 986 6.26 11.37 -5.87
CA TRP A 986 6.71 9.98 -5.87
C TRP A 986 5.83 9.11 -6.78
N TRP A 987 4.53 9.35 -6.76
CA TRP A 987 3.59 8.69 -7.65
C TRP A 987 3.79 9.05 -9.13
N ALA A 988 4.14 10.31 -9.42
CA ALA A 988 4.53 10.73 -10.78
C ALA A 988 5.82 10.04 -11.25
N LEU A 989 6.81 9.88 -10.36
CA LEU A 989 8.02 9.11 -10.61
C LEU A 989 7.69 7.66 -10.91
N HIS A 990 6.92 7.00 -10.05
CA HIS A 990 6.46 5.62 -10.23
C HIS A 990 5.77 5.44 -11.59
N SER A 991 4.82 6.32 -11.92
CA SER A 991 4.11 6.28 -13.20
C SER A 991 5.06 6.45 -14.40
N GLY A 992 6.07 7.32 -14.29
CA GLY A 992 7.09 7.52 -15.30
C GLY A 992 7.94 6.27 -15.54
N VAL A 993 8.34 5.60 -14.45
CA VAL A 993 9.12 4.35 -14.49
C VAL A 993 8.29 3.22 -15.08
N VAL A 994 7.11 2.92 -14.53
CA VAL A 994 6.27 1.78 -14.95
C VAL A 994 5.87 1.88 -16.42
N LYS A 995 5.64 3.10 -16.93
CA LYS A 995 5.30 3.30 -18.34
C LYS A 995 6.42 2.86 -19.29
N GLN A 996 7.68 2.99 -18.88
CA GLN A 996 8.84 2.58 -19.67
C GLN A 996 9.35 1.18 -19.30
N TYR A 997 9.18 0.78 -18.06
CA TYR A 997 9.66 -0.47 -17.50
C TYR A 997 8.57 -1.09 -16.59
N PRO A 998 7.56 -1.74 -17.18
CA PRO A 998 6.36 -2.19 -16.45
C PRO A 998 6.63 -3.25 -15.37
N GLY A 999 7.79 -3.92 -15.41
CA GLY A 999 8.17 -4.97 -14.47
C GLY A 999 8.80 -4.47 -13.17
N ALA A 1000 8.88 -3.16 -12.90
CA ALA A 1000 9.43 -2.61 -11.66
C ALA A 1000 8.46 -1.62 -11.00
N SER A 1001 8.42 -1.60 -9.66
CA SER A 1001 7.52 -0.74 -8.89
C SER A 1001 8.27 0.10 -7.84
N PRO A 1002 8.70 1.34 -8.18
CA PRO A 1002 9.29 2.24 -7.18
C PRO A 1002 8.38 2.53 -5.97
N TRP A 1003 7.07 2.31 -6.11
CA TRP A 1003 6.15 2.44 -5.00
C TRP A 1003 6.37 1.33 -3.97
N TYR A 1004 6.45 0.08 -4.43
CA TYR A 1004 6.63 -1.08 -3.55
C TYR A 1004 7.93 -0.98 -2.75
N ASP A 1005 8.98 -0.52 -3.42
CA ASP A 1005 10.35 -0.49 -2.87
C ASP A 1005 10.53 0.61 -1.81
N HIS A 1006 9.79 1.72 -1.92
CA HIS A 1006 10.15 2.94 -1.19
C HIS A 1006 8.96 3.68 -0.57
N CYS A 1007 7.71 3.23 -0.74
CA CYS A 1007 6.55 3.94 -0.19
C CYS A 1007 6.60 4.09 1.34
N GLU A 1008 7.27 3.17 2.03
CA GLU A 1008 7.49 3.19 3.48
C GLU A 1008 8.48 4.25 3.96
N VAL A 1009 9.36 4.71 3.07
CA VAL A 1009 10.35 5.78 3.36
C VAL A 1009 9.71 7.16 3.26
N LEU A 1010 8.60 7.30 2.53
CA LEU A 1010 7.95 8.59 2.31
C LEU A 1010 7.61 9.30 3.63
N GLY A 1011 7.86 10.61 3.65
CA GLY A 1011 7.71 11.48 4.82
C GLY A 1011 8.94 11.55 5.73
N ARG A 1012 10.03 10.85 5.40
CA ARG A 1012 11.26 10.82 6.20
C ARG A 1012 12.41 11.45 5.44
N GLN A 1013 12.85 12.61 5.93
CA GLN A 1013 14.05 13.27 5.46
C GLN A 1013 14.84 13.71 6.70
N TYR A 1014 16.10 13.31 6.84
CA TYR A 1014 16.86 13.68 8.04
C TYR A 1014 18.14 14.39 7.65
N LEU A 1015 18.29 15.63 8.07
CA LEU A 1015 19.52 16.39 7.89
C LEU A 1015 20.57 15.87 8.87
N ALA A 1016 21.63 15.27 8.35
CA ALA A 1016 22.71 14.71 9.15
C ALA A 1016 23.71 15.78 9.58
N SER A 1017 24.08 16.68 8.67
CA SER A 1017 25.01 17.78 8.96
C SER A 1017 24.90 18.91 7.95
N THR A 1018 25.37 20.09 8.37
CA THR A 1018 25.53 21.26 7.49
C THR A 1018 26.93 21.85 7.69
N ALA A 1019 27.63 22.11 6.59
CA ALA A 1019 28.80 22.96 6.55
C ALA A 1019 28.44 24.28 5.86
N ALA A 1020 28.45 25.38 6.62
CA ALA A 1020 28.01 26.68 6.13
C ALA A 1020 29.01 27.27 5.11
N GLY A 1021 28.48 27.78 4.01
CA GLY A 1021 29.18 28.67 3.08
C GLY A 1021 28.89 30.14 3.41
N SER A 1022 29.76 31.03 2.93
CA SER A 1022 29.67 32.49 3.08
C SER A 1022 30.14 33.21 1.81
N GLY A 1023 29.39 34.23 1.39
CA GLY A 1023 29.76 35.07 0.24
C GLY A 1023 29.19 34.56 -1.09
N THR A 1024 29.71 35.12 -2.18
CA THR A 1024 29.18 34.93 -3.54
C THR A 1024 30.05 33.95 -4.32
N CYS A 1025 29.41 32.93 -4.89
CA CYS A 1025 29.96 32.14 -6.00
C CYS A 1025 29.71 32.93 -7.31
#